data_AF-A0A9P1C7J6-F1
#
_entry.id   AF-A0A9P1C7J6-F1
#
_cell.length_a   1.000
_cell.length_b   1.000
_cell.length_c   1.000
_cell.angle_alpha   90.00
_cell.angle_beta   90.00
_cell.angle_gamma   90.00
#
_symmetry.space_group_name_H-M   'P 1'
#
loop_
_entity.id
_entity.type
_entity.pdbx_description
1 polymer ?
#
loop_
_entity_poly.entity_id
_entity_poly.type
_entity_poly.pdbx_seq_one_letter_code
_entity_poly.pdbx_strand_id
1 'polypeptide(L)'
;MHPKKRSSGGGGGTAGKKAKGSDLPGIPPDAQKMAHMALFDRWLSENVLEKDHSLDSFLTEKLETEDVQRQVAQLIMLNGMVTDANQPGVEKLVATFLVPSWLLSPALDIDMEHGGAYLGPQKIFLVKGWTRAVCCLTVAYALMDCPELLQATPDEVKKWPGAYENVSTFAAAYNVGKVESKAAINLLRHVPSSVKSALTALVRRFTMPKFITHEPLALELLNTGHQTASGTLQPWTRVLTNTEPLLNLMISRMESDYTALKPQMRKPWTGSSVEALQRVCGAFLCAVEQYQALVPKAFCDKTLPDIKKALSAQLLQTTWNQMELQFQSDVMKMREWALKFELFSKQQAAMDFKFLNERYLKGKETVQKFLTGNHKMICNDNLVLGHGTIVEMQAAMGQNGLTILIVDATLWPQRQLSIDEAISVCQSVSSGNQRTLCWFMLPQWHSSTSKTTVVKNRRLLEDKVLGVMDVYEVAVNFADSAHQGMASMVAVHGSPLWSRSKALLGSISNIERSRVNELQNPEPEKPLAPHWRVQQRGVAATKNILLQLLDGMGSGSPYEPLLVVDLLPSRFSEWSSACWELQRGKLLSESSEGQTWDIRFLGLFHSDDSKVMTTCQETLVGRAMSQWWDVCPEAGSRSRPNTNFQEEMPQLEVLTVSEEGVLQIPELVAQKYAPSHAEPLNLLKEKIDDEMTIATALKSYNGVSNTTSSESGTANAMAPARTAASPDWGNEPPLNFRKRIQVNSISISDFDSGHTVDAAAPLSREPQITVAVTSAGNLWLLNRTSNHVDLGHGELFGFNTGSYVEIPSDTVATVTDFLPWCLRDDRTLVAFCKGDTKEVVSLAEVMCMITRERGITECRVIDHELENKIKARKSN
;
A
#
# COMPACT_ATOMS: atom_id res chain seq x y z
N MET A 1 19.56 27.23 -56.32
CA MET A 1 19.59 27.87 -57.67
C MET A 1 18.37 27.39 -58.47
N HIS A 2 17.76 28.29 -59.24
CA HIS A 2 16.83 28.01 -60.35
C HIS A 2 17.59 27.38 -61.56
N PRO A 3 17.00 27.09 -62.77
CA PRO A 3 15.60 27.30 -63.25
C PRO A 3 14.96 26.20 -64.18
N LYS A 4 13.63 26.30 -64.41
CA LYS A 4 12.86 26.19 -65.72
C LYS A 4 13.00 24.88 -66.58
N LYS A 5 12.18 24.51 -67.57
CA LYS A 5 10.92 24.94 -68.27
C LYS A 5 10.48 23.72 -69.12
N ARG A 6 9.22 23.30 -69.33
CA ARG A 6 8.21 23.71 -70.37
C ARG A 6 7.27 22.47 -70.54
N SER A 7 5.94 22.52 -70.42
CA SER A 7 4.91 22.91 -71.41
C SER A 7 4.54 21.89 -72.53
N SER A 8 3.60 20.98 -72.22
CA SER A 8 2.53 20.43 -73.09
C SER A 8 1.74 19.43 -72.23
N GLY A 9 0.44 19.16 -72.39
CA GLY A 9 -0.48 19.47 -73.48
C GLY A 9 -1.21 18.19 -73.90
N GLY A 10 -2.26 17.79 -73.18
CA GLY A 10 -3.04 16.57 -73.44
C GLY A 10 -4.18 16.43 -72.43
N GLY A 11 -5.41 16.14 -72.89
CA GLY A 11 -6.63 16.21 -72.08
C GLY A 11 -7.49 14.94 -72.10
N GLY A 12 -8.65 15.04 -71.42
CA GLY A 12 -9.55 13.94 -71.07
C GLY A 12 -9.41 13.63 -69.57
N GLY A 13 -10.42 13.64 -68.71
CA GLY A 13 -11.87 13.62 -68.86
C GLY A 13 -12.38 12.79 -67.66
N THR A 14 -13.17 13.33 -66.73
CA THR A 14 -14.64 13.15 -66.77
C THR A 14 -15.34 13.96 -65.66
N ALA A 15 -16.36 14.72 -66.08
CA ALA A 15 -17.74 14.71 -65.58
C ALA A 15 -18.06 14.70 -64.06
N GLY A 16 -18.01 15.89 -63.43
CA GLY A 16 -18.84 16.20 -62.25
C GLY A 16 -20.18 16.83 -62.65
N LYS A 17 -21.31 16.29 -62.16
CA LYS A 17 -22.67 16.81 -62.48
C LYS A 17 -23.04 18.06 -61.67
N LYS A 18 -23.79 18.97 -62.32
CA LYS A 18 -24.37 20.19 -61.72
C LYS A 18 -25.64 19.90 -60.91
N ALA A 19 -25.80 20.61 -59.79
CA ALA A 19 -27.09 21.15 -59.32
C ALA A 19 -26.84 22.67 -59.12
N LYS A 20 -27.40 23.55 -59.95
CA LYS A 20 -28.71 24.22 -59.80
C LYS A 20 -28.91 24.79 -58.40
N GLY A 21 -28.86 26.12 -58.30
CA GLY A 21 -29.25 26.86 -57.10
C GLY A 21 -30.71 27.30 -57.14
N SER A 22 -31.11 27.95 -56.05
CA SER A 22 -32.34 28.72 -55.87
C SER A 22 -32.04 29.86 -54.89
N ASP A 23 -32.63 31.02 -55.12
CA ASP A 23 -32.16 32.29 -54.57
C ASP A 23 -32.43 32.52 -53.07
N LEU A 24 -31.64 33.43 -52.50
CA LEU A 24 -31.67 33.85 -51.10
C LEU A 24 -32.79 34.89 -50.84
N PRO A 25 -33.57 34.77 -49.75
CA PRO A 25 -34.14 35.92 -49.07
C PRO A 25 -33.09 36.54 -48.13
N GLY A 26 -32.90 37.86 -48.21
CA GLY A 26 -31.93 38.59 -47.39
C GLY A 26 -32.36 38.73 -45.92
N ILE A 27 -31.38 38.68 -45.01
CA ILE A 27 -31.57 38.94 -43.58
C ILE A 27 -31.54 40.47 -43.35
N PRO A 28 -32.50 41.07 -42.61
CA PRO A 28 -32.50 42.50 -42.32
C PRO A 28 -31.32 42.95 -41.43
N PRO A 29 -30.87 44.22 -41.51
CA PRO A 29 -29.72 44.73 -40.74
C PRO A 29 -29.86 44.65 -39.21
N ASP A 30 -31.07 44.48 -38.67
CA ASP A 30 -31.33 44.48 -37.23
C ASP A 30 -31.05 43.14 -36.53
N ALA A 31 -30.84 42.05 -37.29
CA ALA A 31 -30.59 40.72 -36.73
C ALA A 31 -29.19 40.56 -36.09
N GLN A 32 -28.23 41.44 -36.40
CA GLN A 32 -26.88 41.39 -35.82
C GLN A 32 -26.75 42.12 -34.48
N LYS A 33 -27.71 42.99 -34.11
CA LYS A 33 -27.69 43.75 -32.85
C LYS A 33 -28.15 42.93 -31.64
N MET A 34 -29.11 42.02 -31.82
CA MET A 34 -29.61 41.18 -30.72
C MET A 34 -28.65 40.07 -30.27
N ALA A 35 -27.72 39.64 -31.13
CA ALA A 35 -26.73 38.61 -30.77
C ALA A 35 -25.65 39.11 -29.78
N HIS A 36 -25.39 40.42 -29.72
CA HIS A 36 -24.41 41.01 -28.79
C HIS A 36 -25.00 41.43 -27.44
N MET A 37 -26.32 41.70 -27.34
CA MET A 37 -26.95 41.99 -26.03
C MET A 37 -27.14 40.73 -25.19
N ALA A 38 -27.50 39.60 -25.81
CA ALA A 38 -27.68 38.32 -25.09
C ALA A 38 -26.41 37.78 -24.38
N LEU A 39 -25.22 38.26 -24.77
CA LEU A 39 -23.95 37.94 -24.10
C LEU A 39 -23.59 38.93 -22.98
N PHE A 40 -24.18 40.13 -22.96
CA PHE A 40 -24.00 41.12 -21.91
C PHE A 40 -24.97 40.87 -20.74
N ASP A 41 -26.24 40.56 -21.04
CA ASP A 41 -27.26 40.25 -20.05
C ASP A 41 -26.90 39.00 -19.21
N ARG A 42 -26.27 38.00 -19.85
CA ARG A 42 -25.77 36.80 -19.16
C ARG A 42 -24.65 37.11 -18.16
N TRP A 43 -23.75 38.04 -18.49
CA TRP A 43 -22.66 38.44 -17.60
C TRP A 43 -23.16 39.25 -16.39
N LEU A 44 -24.17 40.11 -16.58
CA LEU A 44 -24.86 40.79 -15.47
C LEU A 44 -25.61 39.81 -14.54
N SER A 45 -26.24 38.77 -15.10
CA SER A 45 -27.07 37.83 -14.33
C SER A 45 -26.30 36.90 -13.39
N GLU A 46 -25.00 36.72 -13.60
CA GLU A 46 -24.19 35.72 -12.88
C GLU A 46 -23.37 36.30 -11.70
N ASN A 47 -23.36 37.63 -11.45
CA ASN A 47 -22.46 38.24 -10.46
C ASN A 47 -23.04 39.27 -9.46
N VAL A 48 -24.32 39.69 -9.53
CA VAL A 48 -24.90 40.61 -8.52
C VAL A 48 -26.37 40.27 -8.16
N LEU A 49 -26.53 39.66 -6.98
CA LEU A 49 -27.74 39.55 -6.15
C LEU A 49 -27.26 39.96 -4.74
N GLU A 50 -27.87 40.79 -3.89
CA GLU A 50 -29.21 41.41 -3.71
C GLU A 50 -29.03 42.82 -3.03
N LYS A 51 -30.00 43.70 -2.73
CA LYS A 51 -31.48 43.71 -2.81
C LYS A 51 -32.03 45.16 -2.92
N ASP A 52 -33.29 45.28 -3.33
CA ASP A 52 -34.34 46.29 -3.03
C ASP A 52 -33.99 47.77 -2.68
N HIS A 53 -34.36 48.70 -3.58
CA HIS A 53 -35.62 49.46 -3.47
C HIS A 53 -36.00 50.18 -4.81
N SER A 54 -37.18 50.80 -4.88
CA SER A 54 -38.09 50.82 -6.04
C SER A 54 -37.82 51.76 -7.24
N LEU A 55 -38.40 51.35 -8.37
CA LEU A 55 -38.30 51.86 -9.75
C LEU A 55 -39.01 53.21 -10.05
N ASP A 56 -39.79 53.76 -9.11
CA ASP A 56 -40.77 54.84 -9.37
C ASP A 56 -40.23 56.28 -9.39
N SER A 57 -38.92 56.50 -9.21
CA SER A 57 -38.33 57.86 -9.13
C SER A 57 -37.59 58.33 -10.40
N PHE A 58 -37.52 57.51 -11.46
CA PHE A 58 -36.68 57.79 -12.64
C PHE A 58 -37.47 58.13 -13.92
N LEU A 59 -38.80 58.02 -13.90
CA LEU A 59 -39.66 58.21 -15.08
C LEU A 59 -40.81 59.18 -14.80
N THR A 60 -40.50 60.48 -14.70
CA THR A 60 -41.52 61.53 -14.83
C THR A 60 -40.96 62.76 -15.56
N GLU A 61 -41.40 62.90 -16.82
CA GLU A 61 -41.44 64.11 -17.66
C GLU A 61 -40.19 64.99 -17.79
N LYS A 62 -39.36 64.60 -18.78
CA LYS A 62 -38.48 65.51 -19.53
C LYS A 62 -39.18 65.95 -20.83
N LEU A 63 -40.17 66.85 -20.72
CA LEU A 63 -40.83 67.55 -21.83
C LEU A 63 -41.35 68.91 -21.32
N GLU A 64 -41.39 69.93 -22.20
CA GLU A 64 -41.73 71.36 -21.99
C GLU A 64 -40.58 72.36 -21.72
N THR A 65 -39.39 71.96 -21.26
CA THR A 65 -38.29 72.94 -21.02
C THR A 65 -37.41 73.23 -22.25
N GLU A 66 -37.27 72.29 -23.19
CA GLU A 66 -36.38 72.42 -24.34
C GLU A 66 -36.90 73.38 -25.42
N ASP A 67 -38.19 73.34 -25.74
CA ASP A 67 -38.74 74.18 -26.82
C ASP A 67 -38.81 75.67 -26.43
N VAL A 68 -39.00 75.98 -25.15
CA VAL A 68 -38.87 77.35 -24.63
C VAL A 68 -37.43 77.85 -24.79
N GLN A 69 -36.43 77.00 -24.49
CA GLN A 69 -35.02 77.36 -24.67
C GLN A 69 -34.64 77.55 -26.15
N ARG A 70 -35.18 76.73 -27.06
CA ARG A 70 -34.99 76.87 -28.52
C ARG A 70 -35.59 78.18 -29.05
N GLN A 71 -36.81 78.53 -28.65
CA GLN A 71 -37.46 79.78 -29.06
C GLN A 71 -36.75 81.01 -28.50
N VAL A 72 -36.29 80.98 -27.24
CA VAL A 72 -35.49 82.07 -26.65
C VAL A 72 -34.13 82.23 -27.36
N ALA A 73 -33.47 81.13 -27.73
CA ALA A 73 -32.22 81.20 -28.49
C ALA A 73 -32.40 81.83 -29.89
N GLN A 74 -33.47 81.46 -30.61
CA GLN A 74 -33.83 82.09 -31.88
C GLN A 74 -34.15 83.59 -31.71
N LEU A 75 -34.93 83.97 -30.70
CA LEU A 75 -35.26 85.38 -30.42
C LEU A 75 -34.01 86.23 -30.11
N ILE A 76 -33.04 85.68 -29.38
CA ILE A 76 -31.76 86.35 -29.08
C ILE A 76 -30.89 86.50 -30.34
N MET A 77 -30.88 85.49 -31.22
CA MET A 77 -30.17 85.55 -32.50
C MET A 77 -30.80 86.54 -33.50
N LEU A 78 -32.14 86.66 -33.51
CA LEU A 78 -32.87 87.51 -34.46
C LEU A 78 -32.92 88.99 -34.06
N ASN A 79 -32.97 89.32 -32.76
CA ASN A 79 -33.15 90.69 -32.28
C ASN A 79 -31.88 91.35 -31.72
N GLY A 80 -30.82 90.57 -31.45
CA GLY A 80 -29.62 91.04 -30.78
C GLY A 80 -29.79 91.28 -29.28
N MET A 81 -28.68 91.41 -28.54
CA MET A 81 -28.69 91.54 -27.08
C MET A 81 -29.06 92.96 -26.61
N VAL A 82 -30.36 93.28 -26.56
CA VAL A 82 -30.89 94.51 -25.95
C VAL A 82 -31.08 94.31 -24.43
N THR A 83 -30.75 95.31 -23.62
CA THR A 83 -30.55 95.16 -22.16
C THR A 83 -31.30 96.20 -21.30
N ASP A 84 -32.40 96.77 -21.79
CA ASP A 84 -33.24 97.71 -21.04
C ASP A 84 -34.51 97.02 -20.49
N ALA A 85 -34.66 97.01 -19.17
CA ALA A 85 -35.76 96.36 -18.47
C ALA A 85 -37.04 97.23 -18.37
N ASN A 86 -37.05 98.43 -18.97
CA ASN A 86 -38.17 99.38 -18.88
C ASN A 86 -39.10 99.39 -20.11
N GLN A 87 -38.89 98.51 -21.09
CA GLN A 87 -39.76 98.43 -22.27
C GLN A 87 -41.02 97.57 -22.02
N PRO A 88 -42.23 98.02 -22.42
CA PRO A 88 -43.43 97.20 -22.36
C PRO A 88 -43.32 95.95 -23.23
N GLY A 89 -43.73 94.79 -22.70
CA GLY A 89 -43.59 93.48 -23.35
C GLY A 89 -42.49 92.60 -22.75
N VAL A 90 -41.68 93.11 -21.83
CA VAL A 90 -40.78 92.27 -21.00
C VAL A 90 -41.57 91.74 -19.79
N GLU A 91 -41.99 90.48 -19.88
CA GLU A 91 -42.81 89.84 -18.83
C GLU A 91 -42.03 89.61 -17.53
N LYS A 92 -42.71 89.75 -16.39
CA LYS A 92 -42.18 89.45 -15.06
C LYS A 92 -42.75 88.11 -14.59
N LEU A 93 -42.02 87.03 -14.81
CA LEU A 93 -42.44 85.70 -14.39
C LEU A 93 -42.09 85.44 -12.92
N VAL A 94 -43.09 85.01 -12.14
CA VAL A 94 -42.92 84.45 -10.80
C VAL A 94 -43.07 82.93 -10.89
N ALA A 95 -42.10 82.19 -10.36
CA ALA A 95 -42.19 80.74 -10.25
C ALA A 95 -41.71 80.29 -8.86
N THR A 96 -42.55 79.54 -8.16
CA THR A 96 -42.21 78.83 -6.91
C THR A 96 -42.39 77.34 -7.14
N PHE A 97 -41.85 76.50 -6.27
CA PHE A 97 -42.40 75.15 -6.11
C PHE A 97 -43.73 75.23 -5.37
N LEU A 98 -44.66 74.37 -5.76
CA LEU A 98 -46.01 74.35 -5.23
C LEU A 98 -46.01 73.57 -3.90
N VAL A 99 -46.31 74.24 -2.79
CA VAL A 99 -46.53 73.55 -1.51
C VAL A 99 -47.93 72.92 -1.56
N PRO A 100 -48.12 71.61 -1.29
CA PRO A 100 -49.45 70.99 -1.40
C PRO A 100 -50.54 71.64 -0.54
N SER A 101 -50.18 72.27 0.58
CA SER A 101 -51.11 73.05 1.40
C SER A 101 -51.60 74.35 0.73
N TRP A 102 -50.87 74.89 -0.25
CA TRP A 102 -51.29 76.07 -1.03
C TRP A 102 -52.36 75.73 -2.08
N LEU A 103 -52.49 74.47 -2.51
CA LEU A 103 -53.62 74.00 -3.34
C LEU A 103 -54.90 73.76 -2.52
N LEU A 104 -54.78 73.66 -1.19
CA LEU A 104 -55.88 73.33 -0.28
C LEU A 104 -56.30 74.52 0.60
N SER A 105 -55.64 75.67 0.46
CA SER A 105 -56.04 76.93 1.09
C SER A 105 -56.82 77.82 0.11
N PRO A 106 -57.87 78.54 0.55
CA PRO A 106 -58.53 79.54 -0.28
C PRO A 106 -57.55 80.67 -0.64
N ALA A 107 -57.81 81.33 -1.78
CA ALA A 107 -56.97 82.41 -2.28
C ALA A 107 -56.81 83.55 -1.25
N LEU A 108 -55.60 84.09 -1.17
CA LEU A 108 -55.19 85.16 -0.25
C LEU A 108 -54.53 86.28 -1.05
N ASP A 109 -55.12 87.47 -1.02
CA ASP A 109 -54.42 88.70 -1.40
C ASP A 109 -53.43 89.07 -0.28
N ILE A 110 -52.13 88.99 -0.57
CA ILE A 110 -51.09 89.41 0.36
C ILE A 110 -50.72 90.86 0.04
N ASP A 111 -51.30 91.80 0.79
CA ASP A 111 -50.86 93.19 0.77
C ASP A 111 -49.47 93.32 1.43
N MET A 112 -48.63 94.22 0.90
CA MET A 112 -47.20 94.29 1.26
C MET A 112 -46.94 94.69 2.71
N GLU A 113 -47.93 95.22 3.44
CA GLU A 113 -47.77 95.66 4.83
C GLU A 113 -47.56 94.51 5.83
N HIS A 114 -47.85 93.25 5.48
CA HIS A 114 -47.81 92.10 6.41
C HIS A 114 -46.64 91.12 6.19
N GLY A 115 -45.80 91.32 5.16
CA GLY A 115 -44.72 90.39 4.80
C GLY A 115 -43.57 90.26 5.83
N GLY A 116 -43.46 91.20 6.79
CA GLY A 116 -42.37 91.24 7.76
C GLY A 116 -42.34 90.10 8.80
N ALA A 117 -43.45 89.39 9.01
CA ALA A 117 -43.58 88.40 10.08
C ALA A 117 -43.08 86.98 9.73
N TYR A 118 -42.87 86.68 8.44
CA TYR A 118 -42.54 85.31 7.97
C TYR A 118 -41.08 85.10 7.56
N LEU A 119 -40.25 86.16 7.61
CA LEU A 119 -38.86 86.13 7.13
C LEU A 119 -37.86 86.08 8.29
N GLY A 120 -37.78 84.91 8.94
CA GLY A 120 -36.69 84.59 9.86
C GLY A 120 -35.32 84.59 9.14
N PRO A 121 -34.23 85.04 9.78
CA PRO A 121 -32.93 85.18 9.13
C PRO A 121 -32.34 83.82 8.70
N GLN A 122 -31.53 83.85 7.62
CA GLN A 122 -30.80 82.73 6.97
C GLN A 122 -31.46 81.99 5.79
N LYS A 123 -32.59 82.44 5.21
CA LYS A 123 -33.11 81.87 3.94
C LYS A 123 -33.50 82.90 2.87
N ILE A 124 -32.50 83.63 2.37
CA ILE A 124 -32.57 84.40 1.12
C ILE A 124 -31.27 84.16 0.35
N PHE A 125 -31.35 83.81 -0.93
CA PHE A 125 -30.21 83.86 -1.85
C PHE A 125 -30.55 84.75 -3.05
N LEU A 126 -29.79 85.82 -3.22
CA LEU A 126 -29.89 86.76 -4.34
C LEU A 126 -28.71 86.53 -5.29
N VAL A 127 -28.96 86.27 -6.58
CA VAL A 127 -28.00 86.65 -7.63
C VAL A 127 -28.73 87.26 -8.82
N LYS A 128 -28.17 88.38 -9.28
CA LYS A 128 -28.66 89.28 -10.32
C LYS A 128 -27.85 89.09 -11.60
N GLY A 129 -28.55 88.97 -12.73
CA GLY A 129 -27.98 89.11 -14.08
C GLY A 129 -27.40 87.83 -14.69
N TRP A 130 -27.89 87.46 -15.88
CA TRP A 130 -27.17 86.55 -16.76
C TRP A 130 -25.97 87.29 -17.35
N THR A 131 -24.77 86.75 -17.15
CA THR A 131 -23.58 87.27 -17.84
C THR A 131 -23.59 86.81 -19.30
N ARG A 132 -22.96 87.57 -20.21
CA ARG A 132 -22.83 87.17 -21.63
C ARG A 132 -22.25 85.76 -21.81
N ALA A 133 -21.44 85.28 -20.85
CA ALA A 133 -20.92 83.92 -20.84
C ALA A 133 -22.02 82.85 -20.73
N VAL A 134 -23.08 83.08 -19.94
CA VAL A 134 -24.19 82.12 -19.80
C VAL A 134 -25.08 82.10 -21.05
N CYS A 135 -25.42 83.27 -21.62
CA CYS A 135 -26.10 83.32 -22.93
C CYS A 135 -25.25 82.65 -24.02
N CYS A 136 -23.94 82.91 -24.06
CA CYS A 136 -23.03 82.33 -25.05
C CYS A 136 -22.91 80.81 -24.87
N LEU A 137 -22.90 80.30 -23.64
CA LEU A 137 -22.94 78.86 -23.36
C LEU A 137 -24.28 78.23 -23.73
N THR A 138 -25.41 78.93 -23.54
CA THR A 138 -26.74 78.45 -23.94
C THR A 138 -26.86 78.38 -25.46
N VAL A 139 -26.36 79.39 -26.18
CA VAL A 139 -26.29 79.40 -27.65
C VAL A 139 -25.30 78.34 -28.16
N ALA A 140 -24.14 78.17 -27.52
CA ALA A 140 -23.18 77.12 -27.88
C ALA A 140 -23.74 75.70 -27.62
N TYR A 141 -24.54 75.53 -26.58
CA TYR A 141 -25.25 74.28 -26.29
C TYR A 141 -26.33 74.00 -27.34
N ALA A 142 -27.15 75.00 -27.69
CA ALA A 142 -28.13 74.88 -28.79
C ALA A 142 -27.47 74.61 -30.17
N LEU A 143 -26.27 75.18 -30.42
CA LEU A 143 -25.46 74.90 -31.61
C LEU A 143 -24.87 73.48 -31.62
N MET A 144 -24.62 72.88 -30.45
CA MET A 144 -24.18 71.48 -30.34
C MET A 144 -25.33 70.49 -30.52
N ASP A 145 -26.54 70.87 -30.11
CA ASP A 145 -27.72 70.00 -30.06
C ASP A 145 -28.58 70.05 -31.34
N CYS A 146 -28.47 71.11 -32.14
CA CYS A 146 -29.21 71.29 -33.40
C CYS A 146 -28.24 71.55 -34.58
N PRO A 147 -27.80 70.50 -35.32
CA PRO A 147 -26.77 70.61 -36.36
C PRO A 147 -27.09 71.56 -37.53
N GLU A 148 -28.36 71.89 -37.75
CA GLU A 148 -28.83 72.83 -38.78
C GLU A 148 -28.34 74.26 -38.53
N LEU A 149 -28.17 74.66 -37.26
CA LEU A 149 -27.61 75.99 -36.92
C LEU A 149 -26.12 76.10 -37.27
N LEU A 150 -25.39 74.99 -37.39
CA LEU A 150 -24.00 74.95 -37.86
C LEU A 150 -23.89 74.98 -39.41
N GLN A 151 -25.01 74.94 -40.15
CA GLN A 151 -25.03 74.94 -41.61
C GLN A 151 -25.15 76.36 -42.22
N ALA A 152 -25.10 77.42 -41.40
CA ALA A 152 -24.88 78.78 -41.86
C ALA A 152 -23.56 78.85 -42.67
N THR A 153 -23.62 79.37 -43.90
CA THR A 153 -22.61 79.03 -44.92
C THR A 153 -21.22 79.66 -44.68
N PRO A 154 -20.12 78.92 -44.95
CA PRO A 154 -18.74 79.40 -44.73
C PRO A 154 -18.31 80.70 -45.44
N ASP A 155 -19.08 81.21 -46.41
CA ASP A 155 -18.70 82.37 -47.21
C ASP A 155 -18.87 83.72 -46.48
N GLU A 156 -19.56 83.74 -45.33
CA GLU A 156 -19.63 84.92 -44.47
C GLU A 156 -18.43 85.03 -43.51
N VAL A 157 -17.85 83.89 -43.10
CA VAL A 157 -16.68 83.83 -42.21
C VAL A 157 -15.37 84.09 -42.98
N LYS A 158 -15.33 83.86 -44.31
CA LYS A 158 -14.15 84.10 -45.15
C LYS A 158 -13.75 85.59 -45.34
N LYS A 159 -14.53 86.55 -44.84
CA LYS A 159 -14.29 88.00 -45.05
C LYS A 159 -13.25 88.65 -44.13
N TRP A 160 -12.45 87.89 -43.37
CA TRP A 160 -11.42 88.43 -42.44
C TRP A 160 -9.94 88.03 -42.77
N PRO A 161 -9.38 88.19 -43.99
CA PRO A 161 -8.08 87.57 -44.31
C PRO A 161 -6.82 88.32 -43.81
N GLY A 162 -6.77 89.65 -43.88
CA GLY A 162 -5.48 90.39 -43.81
C GLY A 162 -4.77 90.42 -42.46
N ALA A 163 -5.51 90.33 -41.34
CA ALA A 163 -4.96 90.57 -40.00
C ALA A 163 -4.11 89.41 -39.43
N TYR A 164 -4.21 88.20 -40.00
CA TYR A 164 -3.56 86.99 -39.45
C TYR A 164 -2.44 86.43 -40.32
N GLU A 165 -2.16 87.03 -41.49
CA GLU A 165 -1.19 86.49 -42.45
C GLU A 165 0.25 86.53 -41.93
N ASN A 166 0.65 87.65 -41.33
CA ASN A 166 2.00 87.87 -40.83
C ASN A 166 2.01 88.68 -39.51
N VAL A 167 3.15 88.62 -38.81
CA VAL A 167 3.34 89.24 -37.48
C VAL A 167 3.09 90.76 -37.50
N SER A 168 3.44 91.43 -38.61
CA SER A 168 3.30 92.89 -38.73
C SER A 168 1.85 93.32 -38.93
N THR A 169 1.06 92.59 -39.74
CA THR A 169 -0.38 92.89 -39.92
C THR A 169 -1.18 92.57 -38.66
N PHE A 170 -0.82 91.51 -37.92
CA PHE A 170 -1.42 91.21 -36.63
C PHE A 170 -1.10 92.27 -35.57
N ALA A 171 0.17 92.68 -35.46
CA ALA A 171 0.60 93.73 -34.54
C ALA A 171 -0.15 95.05 -34.80
N ALA A 172 -0.27 95.45 -36.06
CA ALA A 172 -0.99 96.65 -36.47
C ALA A 172 -2.50 96.55 -36.23
N ALA A 173 -3.13 95.42 -36.54
CA ALA A 173 -4.58 95.22 -36.39
C ALA A 173 -5.04 95.19 -34.93
N TYR A 174 -4.21 94.66 -34.02
CA TYR A 174 -4.56 94.47 -32.60
C TYR A 174 -3.82 95.40 -31.63
N ASN A 175 -2.94 96.28 -32.14
CA ASN A 175 -2.09 97.19 -31.36
C ASN A 175 -1.31 96.47 -30.23
N VAL A 176 -0.72 95.32 -30.58
CA VAL A 176 0.08 94.48 -29.67
C VAL A 176 1.53 94.38 -30.13
N GLY A 177 2.44 94.08 -29.19
CA GLY A 177 3.86 93.96 -29.48
C GLY A 177 4.20 92.85 -30.47
N LYS A 178 5.40 92.92 -31.05
CA LYS A 178 5.88 91.97 -32.07
C LYS A 178 6.01 90.54 -31.52
N VAL A 179 6.34 90.39 -30.23
CA VAL A 179 6.49 89.09 -29.57
C VAL A 179 5.13 88.47 -29.29
N GLU A 180 4.19 89.26 -28.76
CA GLU A 180 2.78 88.91 -28.54
C GLU A 180 2.13 88.46 -29.85
N SER A 181 2.35 89.22 -30.92
CA SER A 181 1.84 88.93 -32.27
C SER A 181 2.40 87.62 -32.82
N LYS A 182 3.71 87.36 -32.67
CA LYS A 182 4.32 86.10 -33.10
C LYS A 182 3.80 84.93 -32.27
N ALA A 183 3.68 85.10 -30.94
CA ALA A 183 3.10 84.10 -30.05
C ALA A 183 1.65 83.75 -30.40
N ALA A 184 0.81 84.75 -30.70
CA ALA A 184 -0.60 84.56 -31.05
C ALA A 184 -0.76 83.81 -32.40
N ILE A 185 -0.06 84.25 -33.45
CA ILE A 185 -0.07 83.55 -34.76
C ILE A 185 0.44 82.12 -34.59
N ASN A 186 1.50 81.93 -33.82
CA ASN A 186 2.11 80.62 -33.63
C ASN A 186 1.19 79.64 -32.87
N LEU A 187 0.56 80.12 -31.79
CA LEU A 187 -0.43 79.36 -31.03
C LEU A 187 -1.62 78.95 -31.92
N LEU A 188 -2.13 79.86 -32.75
CA LEU A 188 -3.23 79.58 -33.67
C LEU A 188 -2.85 78.53 -34.72
N ARG A 189 -1.70 78.69 -35.40
CA ARG A 189 -1.32 77.91 -36.59
C ARG A 189 -0.57 76.61 -36.33
N HIS A 190 0.35 76.57 -35.35
CA HIS A 190 1.40 75.54 -35.30
C HIS A 190 1.43 74.72 -34.00
N VAL A 191 0.81 75.19 -32.92
CA VAL A 191 0.63 74.41 -31.68
C VAL A 191 -0.55 73.44 -31.84
N PRO A 192 -0.44 72.14 -31.47
CA PRO A 192 -1.55 71.18 -31.54
C PRO A 192 -2.79 71.60 -30.73
N SER A 193 -3.97 71.08 -31.10
CA SER A 193 -5.25 71.39 -30.41
C SER A 193 -5.28 70.86 -28.97
N SER A 194 -4.70 69.68 -28.70
CA SER A 194 -4.53 69.10 -27.36
C SER A 194 -3.70 70.03 -26.45
N VAL A 195 -2.50 70.37 -26.91
CA VAL A 195 -1.54 71.28 -26.26
C VAL A 195 -2.15 72.67 -26.05
N LYS A 196 -2.84 73.23 -27.07
CA LYS A 196 -3.61 74.49 -26.95
C LYS A 196 -4.64 74.43 -25.83
N SER A 197 -5.42 73.34 -25.76
CA SER A 197 -6.52 73.19 -24.80
C SER A 197 -5.99 73.09 -23.37
N ALA A 198 -4.97 72.25 -23.16
CA ALA A 198 -4.29 72.12 -21.87
C ALA A 198 -3.63 73.44 -21.44
N LEU A 199 -2.86 74.09 -22.32
CA LEU A 199 -2.25 75.39 -22.01
C LEU A 199 -3.30 76.48 -21.73
N THR A 200 -4.43 76.48 -22.43
CA THR A 200 -5.54 77.41 -22.18
C THR A 200 -6.16 77.19 -20.79
N ALA A 201 -6.32 75.94 -20.36
CA ALA A 201 -6.79 75.64 -18.99
C ALA A 201 -5.81 76.15 -17.93
N LEU A 202 -4.51 75.95 -18.13
CA LEU A 202 -3.46 76.43 -17.21
C LEU A 202 -3.37 77.95 -17.17
N VAL A 203 -3.46 78.62 -18.32
CA VAL A 203 -3.48 80.09 -18.42
C VAL A 203 -4.75 80.67 -17.78
N ARG A 204 -5.92 80.02 -17.91
CA ARG A 204 -7.14 80.41 -17.17
C ARG A 204 -6.97 80.23 -15.66
N ARG A 205 -6.32 79.15 -15.22
CA ARG A 205 -6.10 78.82 -13.79
C ARG A 205 -5.10 79.73 -13.10
N PHE A 206 -4.00 80.09 -13.78
CA PHE A 206 -2.86 80.78 -13.17
C PHE A 206 -2.63 82.21 -13.69
N THR A 207 -3.29 82.63 -14.76
CA THR A 207 -3.01 83.82 -15.60
C THR A 207 -1.70 83.70 -16.38
N MET A 208 -1.69 84.20 -17.62
CA MET A 208 -0.54 84.09 -18.53
C MET A 208 0.75 84.66 -17.92
N PRO A 209 0.80 85.91 -17.41
CA PRO A 209 2.04 86.53 -16.92
C PRO A 209 2.67 85.81 -15.72
N LYS A 210 1.90 85.00 -14.99
CA LYS A 210 2.39 84.22 -13.84
C LYS A 210 2.83 82.81 -14.24
N PHE A 211 2.31 82.25 -15.33
CA PHE A 211 2.54 80.86 -15.73
C PHE A 211 3.50 80.71 -16.91
N ILE A 212 3.35 81.48 -18.00
CA ILE A 212 4.18 81.36 -19.21
C ILE A 212 4.33 82.73 -19.88
N THR A 213 5.54 83.09 -20.30
CA THR A 213 5.75 84.34 -21.05
C THR A 213 5.33 84.17 -22.52
N HIS A 214 5.22 85.26 -23.28
CA HIS A 214 5.00 85.18 -24.74
C HIS A 214 6.22 84.61 -25.49
N GLU A 215 7.40 84.61 -24.88
CA GLU A 215 8.68 84.22 -25.49
C GLU A 215 8.69 82.75 -25.94
N PRO A 216 8.41 81.71 -25.12
CA PRO A 216 8.34 80.32 -25.59
C PRO A 216 7.41 80.11 -26.79
N LEU A 217 6.27 80.81 -26.80
CA LEU A 217 5.29 80.75 -27.87
C LEU A 217 5.79 81.44 -29.14
N ALA A 218 6.50 82.57 -29.01
CA ALA A 218 7.12 83.26 -30.14
C ALA A 218 8.38 82.55 -30.66
N LEU A 219 9.09 81.80 -29.82
CA LEU A 219 10.27 80.98 -30.17
C LEU A 219 9.91 79.60 -30.75
N GLU A 220 8.62 79.31 -30.94
CA GLU A 220 8.13 78.07 -31.58
C GLU A 220 8.39 76.79 -30.77
N LEU A 221 8.79 76.93 -29.49
CA LEU A 221 9.16 75.81 -28.59
C LEU A 221 8.02 74.82 -28.30
N LEU A 222 6.76 75.20 -28.59
CA LEU A 222 5.58 74.33 -28.44
C LEU A 222 4.98 73.86 -29.79
N ASN A 223 5.70 74.05 -30.90
CA ASN A 223 5.29 73.56 -32.21
C ASN A 223 5.71 72.12 -32.41
N THR A 224 4.87 71.32 -33.07
CA THR A 224 5.30 70.03 -33.62
C THR A 224 6.39 70.23 -34.66
N GLY A 225 7.43 69.40 -34.63
CA GLY A 225 8.59 69.51 -35.54
C GLY A 225 9.66 70.51 -35.09
N HIS A 226 9.42 71.36 -34.08
CA HIS A 226 10.47 72.19 -33.49
C HIS A 226 11.49 71.30 -32.75
N GLN A 227 12.78 71.60 -32.86
CA GLN A 227 13.86 70.77 -32.30
C GLN A 227 14.95 71.62 -31.65
N THR A 228 15.28 71.30 -30.39
CA THR A 228 16.30 72.00 -29.59
C THR A 228 17.68 71.32 -29.65
N ALA A 229 17.86 70.35 -30.55
CA ALA A 229 19.12 69.63 -30.70
C ALA A 229 20.13 70.50 -31.47
N SER A 230 21.00 71.21 -30.74
CA SER A 230 22.08 72.02 -31.31
C SER A 230 23.45 71.55 -30.80
N GLY A 231 24.51 71.83 -31.58
CA GLY A 231 25.88 71.45 -31.24
C GLY A 231 26.02 69.96 -30.94
N THR A 232 26.51 69.63 -29.74
CA THR A 232 26.72 68.25 -29.27
C THR A 232 25.43 67.43 -29.15
N LEU A 233 24.26 68.06 -29.13
CA LEU A 233 22.96 67.36 -29.07
C LEU A 233 22.42 66.97 -30.46
N GLN A 234 23.05 67.36 -31.57
CA GLN A 234 22.62 67.01 -32.93
C GLN A 234 22.31 65.51 -33.17
N PRO A 235 23.06 64.53 -32.62
CA PRO A 235 22.70 63.10 -32.74
C PRO A 235 21.33 62.75 -32.14
N TRP A 236 20.84 63.56 -31.20
CA TRP A 236 19.55 63.38 -30.53
C TRP A 236 18.39 64.10 -31.23
N THR A 237 18.59 64.65 -32.44
CA THR A 237 17.56 65.40 -33.18
C THR A 237 16.21 64.68 -33.23
N ARG A 238 16.18 63.37 -33.53
CA ARG A 238 14.92 62.58 -33.53
C ARG A 238 14.21 62.57 -32.18
N VAL A 239 14.96 62.47 -31.08
CA VAL A 239 14.45 62.39 -29.70
C VAL A 239 14.01 63.76 -29.18
N LEU A 240 14.70 64.82 -29.61
CA LEU A 240 14.49 66.20 -29.18
C LEU A 240 13.60 67.00 -30.14
N THR A 241 13.03 66.36 -31.16
CA THR A 241 12.00 66.96 -32.02
C THR A 241 10.64 66.82 -31.34
N ASN A 242 9.92 67.93 -31.24
CA ASN A 242 8.59 67.99 -30.65
C ASN A 242 7.59 67.11 -31.42
N THR A 243 7.14 66.05 -30.76
CA THR A 243 5.97 65.26 -31.12
C THR A 243 4.79 65.64 -30.21
N GLU A 244 3.55 65.33 -30.60
CA GLU A 244 2.39 65.63 -29.77
C GLU A 244 2.41 64.93 -28.39
N PRO A 245 2.85 63.66 -28.23
CA PRO A 245 3.05 63.07 -26.91
C PRO A 245 4.10 63.81 -26.06
N LEU A 246 5.20 64.27 -26.67
CA LEU A 246 6.25 65.02 -25.99
C LEU A 246 5.74 66.37 -25.50
N LEU A 247 4.99 67.10 -26.34
CA LEU A 247 4.39 68.37 -25.97
C LEU A 247 3.34 68.22 -24.86
N ASN A 248 2.50 67.17 -24.90
CA ASN A 248 1.54 66.91 -23.83
C ASN A 248 2.24 66.53 -22.51
N LEU A 249 3.34 65.76 -22.56
CA LEU A 249 4.18 65.50 -21.39
C LEU A 249 4.81 66.79 -20.85
N MET A 250 5.33 67.66 -21.72
CA MET A 250 5.86 68.97 -21.33
C MET A 250 4.81 69.81 -20.61
N ILE A 251 3.60 69.97 -21.17
CA ILE A 251 2.54 70.75 -20.52
C ILE A 251 2.14 70.16 -19.15
N SER A 252 2.04 68.83 -19.04
CA SER A 252 1.77 68.14 -17.77
C SER A 252 2.88 68.39 -16.73
N ARG A 253 4.15 68.33 -17.14
CA ARG A 253 5.29 68.71 -16.28
C ARG A 253 5.28 70.18 -15.92
N MET A 254 4.99 71.08 -16.86
CA MET A 254 4.88 72.52 -16.59
C MET A 254 3.84 72.84 -15.52
N GLU A 255 2.70 72.14 -15.49
CA GLU A 255 1.73 72.24 -14.39
C GLU A 255 2.28 71.63 -13.09
N SER A 256 2.79 70.40 -13.13
CA SER A 256 3.25 69.66 -11.95
C SER A 256 4.38 70.40 -11.22
N ASP A 257 5.40 70.83 -11.95
CA ASP A 257 6.55 71.56 -11.41
C ASP A 257 6.15 72.95 -10.89
N TYR A 258 5.26 73.66 -11.59
CA TYR A 258 4.75 74.95 -11.15
C TYR A 258 3.87 74.86 -9.90
N THR A 259 3.04 73.82 -9.79
CA THR A 259 2.15 73.61 -8.64
C THR A 259 2.88 73.09 -7.40
N ALA A 260 3.90 72.25 -7.58
CA ALA A 260 4.76 71.77 -6.50
C ALA A 260 5.57 72.89 -5.81
N LEU A 261 5.91 73.96 -6.54
CA LEU A 261 6.57 75.13 -5.95
C LEU A 261 5.63 75.93 -5.04
N LYS A 262 6.17 76.42 -3.91
CA LYS A 262 5.48 77.38 -3.03
C LYS A 262 5.11 78.64 -3.83
N PRO A 263 3.95 79.30 -3.58
CA PRO A 263 3.48 80.42 -4.41
C PRO A 263 4.48 81.56 -4.65
N GLN A 264 5.33 81.89 -3.67
CA GLN A 264 6.38 82.92 -3.79
C GLN A 264 7.57 82.51 -4.66
N MET A 265 7.78 81.21 -4.90
CA MET A 265 8.86 80.66 -5.72
C MET A 265 8.42 80.38 -7.16
N ARG A 266 7.12 80.50 -7.47
CA ARG A 266 6.57 80.28 -8.80
C ARG A 266 6.99 81.42 -9.73
N LYS A 267 7.74 81.07 -10.78
CA LYS A 267 8.14 81.97 -11.86
C LYS A 267 7.44 81.54 -13.15
N PRO A 268 7.09 82.46 -14.05
CA PRO A 268 6.56 82.08 -15.35
C PRO A 268 7.63 81.33 -16.16
N TRP A 269 7.20 80.33 -16.92
CA TRP A 269 8.04 79.58 -17.84
C TRP A 269 8.57 80.50 -18.95
N THR A 270 9.90 80.70 -18.96
CA THR A 270 10.66 81.46 -19.97
C THR A 270 11.09 80.56 -21.13
N GLY A 271 11.56 81.14 -22.25
CA GLY A 271 12.04 80.40 -23.41
C GLY A 271 13.09 79.34 -23.02
N SER A 272 14.13 79.76 -22.31
CA SER A 272 15.18 78.88 -21.78
C SER A 272 14.66 77.77 -20.86
N SER A 273 13.61 78.03 -20.07
CA SER A 273 13.05 77.04 -19.15
C SER A 273 12.21 75.98 -19.89
N VAL A 274 11.45 76.40 -20.90
CA VAL A 274 10.68 75.47 -21.76
C VAL A 274 11.61 74.65 -22.64
N GLU A 275 12.67 75.23 -23.20
CA GLU A 275 13.71 74.50 -23.95
C GLU A 275 14.42 73.45 -23.07
N ALA A 276 14.79 73.80 -21.83
CA ALA A 276 15.38 72.82 -20.91
C ALA A 276 14.41 71.67 -20.61
N LEU A 277 13.12 71.97 -20.40
CA LEU A 277 12.09 70.96 -20.13
C LEU A 277 11.81 70.07 -21.35
N GLN A 278 11.84 70.60 -22.58
CA GLN A 278 11.76 69.82 -23.83
C GLN A 278 12.85 68.75 -23.86
N ARG A 279 14.09 69.12 -23.53
CA ARG A 279 15.23 68.18 -23.52
C ARG A 279 15.05 67.06 -22.49
N VAL A 280 14.54 67.38 -21.29
CA VAL A 280 14.24 66.39 -20.24
C VAL A 280 13.09 65.46 -20.66
N CYS A 281 12.00 66.01 -21.20
CA CYS A 281 10.84 65.22 -21.64
C CYS A 281 11.17 64.30 -22.81
N GLY A 282 11.98 64.76 -23.78
CA GLY A 282 12.47 63.94 -24.89
C GLY A 282 13.37 62.80 -24.43
N ALA A 283 14.36 63.08 -23.57
CA ALA A 283 15.21 62.05 -22.99
C ALA A 283 14.40 61.00 -22.20
N PHE A 284 13.40 61.44 -21.42
CA PHE A 284 12.49 60.54 -20.70
C PHE A 284 11.68 59.64 -21.64
N LEU A 285 11.04 60.18 -22.68
CA LEU A 285 10.26 59.38 -23.62
C LEU A 285 11.13 58.39 -24.40
N CYS A 286 12.36 58.76 -24.77
CA CYS A 286 13.30 57.83 -25.40
C CYS A 286 13.73 56.70 -24.45
N ALA A 287 13.96 57.00 -23.17
CA ALA A 287 14.25 55.97 -22.17
C ALA A 287 13.05 55.01 -21.98
N VAL A 288 11.81 55.52 -22.01
CA VAL A 288 10.59 54.69 -21.98
C VAL A 288 10.46 53.82 -23.23
N GLU A 289 10.69 54.36 -24.44
CA GLU A 289 10.67 53.62 -25.70
C GLU A 289 11.71 52.48 -25.70
N GLN A 290 12.95 52.77 -25.24
CA GLN A 290 14.01 51.76 -25.11
C GLN A 290 13.67 50.69 -24.06
N TYR A 291 13.11 51.08 -22.92
CA TYR A 291 12.67 50.12 -21.89
C TYR A 291 11.55 49.20 -22.41
N GLN A 292 10.56 49.75 -23.10
CA GLN A 292 9.47 48.98 -23.73
C GLN A 292 9.96 48.06 -24.85
N ALA A 293 11.06 48.39 -25.53
CA ALA A 293 11.67 47.53 -26.55
C ALA A 293 12.47 46.36 -25.94
N LEU A 294 13.00 46.52 -24.73
CA LEU A 294 13.80 45.50 -24.01
C LEU A 294 12.94 44.56 -23.16
N VAL A 295 11.79 45.01 -22.67
CA VAL A 295 10.86 44.19 -21.88
C VAL A 295 9.97 43.36 -22.83
N PRO A 296 9.97 42.01 -22.73
CA PRO A 296 9.07 41.19 -23.53
C PRO A 296 7.60 41.56 -23.29
N LYS A 297 6.81 41.70 -24.36
CA LYS A 297 5.40 42.14 -24.30
C LYS A 297 4.54 41.41 -23.27
N ALA A 298 4.85 40.15 -22.96
CA ALA A 298 4.21 39.35 -21.92
C ALA A 298 4.26 39.97 -20.49
N PHE A 299 5.12 40.96 -20.25
CA PHE A 299 5.28 41.67 -18.98
C PHE A 299 4.76 43.12 -19.01
N CYS A 300 4.50 43.71 -20.18
CA CYS A 300 4.10 45.13 -20.30
C CYS A 300 2.70 45.41 -19.74
N ASP A 301 1.80 44.42 -19.83
CA ASP A 301 0.39 44.53 -19.43
C ASP A 301 0.06 43.78 -18.12
N LYS A 302 1.08 43.21 -17.44
CA LYS A 302 0.91 42.41 -16.23
C LYS A 302 1.46 43.13 -15.01
N THR A 303 0.75 43.06 -13.89
CA THR A 303 1.25 43.64 -12.65
C THR A 303 2.39 42.79 -12.09
N LEU A 304 3.32 43.40 -11.34
CA LEU A 304 4.43 42.67 -10.72
C LEU A 304 3.97 41.45 -9.86
N PRO A 305 2.83 41.51 -9.12
CA PRO A 305 2.19 40.33 -8.52
C PRO A 305 1.90 39.18 -9.50
N ASP A 306 1.33 39.45 -10.67
CA ASP A 306 0.97 38.42 -11.66
C ASP A 306 2.20 37.70 -12.22
N ILE A 307 3.27 38.47 -12.42
CA ILE A 307 4.57 37.97 -12.90
C ILE A 307 5.19 37.05 -11.85
N LYS A 308 5.18 37.46 -10.57
CA LYS A 308 5.65 36.62 -9.45
C LYS A 308 4.79 35.35 -9.32
N LYS A 309 3.47 35.45 -9.46
CA LYS A 309 2.54 34.31 -9.40
C LYS A 309 2.83 33.30 -10.53
N ALA A 310 3.00 33.77 -11.77
CA ALA A 310 3.31 32.93 -12.92
C ALA A 310 4.68 32.25 -12.80
N LEU A 311 5.72 32.99 -12.41
CA LEU A 311 7.06 32.43 -12.22
C LEU A 311 7.09 31.42 -11.06
N SER A 312 6.39 31.71 -9.96
CA SER A 312 6.26 30.79 -8.83
C SER A 312 5.55 29.49 -9.24
N ALA A 313 4.50 29.58 -10.06
CA ALA A 313 3.80 28.39 -10.59
C ALA A 313 4.70 27.57 -11.54
N GLN A 314 5.42 28.23 -12.45
CA GLN A 314 6.35 27.55 -13.36
C GLN A 314 7.52 26.90 -12.62
N LEU A 315 8.07 27.56 -11.60
CA LEU A 315 9.13 26.99 -10.76
C LEU A 315 8.60 25.79 -9.96
N LEU A 316 7.40 25.90 -9.39
CA LEU A 316 6.76 24.80 -8.65
C LEU A 316 6.52 23.59 -9.55
N GLN A 317 5.97 23.77 -10.75
CA GLN A 317 5.77 22.70 -11.74
C GLN A 317 7.10 22.06 -12.16
N THR A 318 8.14 22.87 -12.39
CA THR A 318 9.46 22.37 -12.80
C THR A 318 10.09 21.53 -11.68
N THR A 319 9.94 21.98 -10.43
CA THR A 319 10.43 21.25 -9.24
C THR A 319 9.62 19.97 -9.01
N TRP A 320 8.31 19.98 -9.26
CA TRP A 320 7.47 18.78 -9.24
C TRP A 320 7.96 17.75 -10.27
N ASN A 321 8.13 18.15 -11.53
CA ASN A 321 8.55 17.24 -12.60
C ASN A 321 9.93 16.59 -12.30
N GLN A 322 10.87 17.37 -11.73
CA GLN A 322 12.17 16.83 -11.30
C GLN A 322 12.02 15.83 -10.15
N MET A 323 11.15 16.12 -9.18
CA MET A 323 10.86 15.22 -8.06
C MET A 323 10.20 13.92 -8.53
N GLU A 324 9.29 13.98 -9.50
CA GLU A 324 8.63 12.80 -10.08
C GLU A 324 9.62 11.89 -10.83
N LEU A 325 10.57 12.46 -11.59
CA LEU A 325 11.66 11.69 -12.21
C LEU A 325 12.56 11.04 -11.16
N GLN A 326 12.87 11.74 -10.07
CA GLN A 326 13.72 11.20 -9.01
C GLN A 326 13.02 10.10 -8.21
N PHE A 327 11.71 10.26 -7.95
CA PHE A 327 10.86 9.21 -7.38
C PHE A 327 10.91 7.93 -8.24
N GLN A 328 10.78 8.06 -9.57
CA GLN A 328 10.84 6.90 -10.47
C GLN A 328 12.22 6.23 -10.46
N SER A 329 13.30 7.01 -10.32
CA SER A 329 14.64 6.48 -10.12
C SER A 329 14.77 5.70 -8.81
N ASP A 330 14.28 6.24 -7.70
CA ASP A 330 14.34 5.60 -6.38
C ASP A 330 13.52 4.29 -6.33
N VAL A 331 12.32 4.26 -6.93
CA VAL A 331 11.54 3.02 -7.07
C VAL A 331 12.30 1.97 -7.89
N MET A 332 12.94 2.37 -8.99
CA MET A 332 13.74 1.45 -9.81
C MET A 332 14.97 0.91 -9.06
N LYS A 333 15.70 1.75 -8.30
CA LYS A 333 16.80 1.31 -7.42
C LYS A 333 16.31 0.27 -6.41
N MET A 334 15.18 0.54 -5.74
CA MET A 334 14.58 -0.37 -4.76
C MET A 334 14.09 -1.68 -5.37
N ARG A 335 13.52 -1.64 -6.58
CA ARG A 335 13.09 -2.84 -7.31
C ARG A 335 14.27 -3.73 -7.70
N GLU A 336 15.38 -3.17 -8.17
CA GLU A 336 16.60 -3.94 -8.47
C GLU A 336 17.14 -4.60 -7.19
N TRP A 337 17.27 -3.84 -6.10
CA TRP A 337 17.71 -4.36 -4.81
C TRP A 337 16.80 -5.47 -4.27
N ALA A 338 15.47 -5.28 -4.35
CA ALA A 338 14.49 -6.27 -3.91
C ALA A 338 14.58 -7.59 -4.69
N LEU A 339 14.77 -7.54 -6.01
CA LEU A 339 14.96 -8.74 -6.85
C LEU A 339 16.24 -9.50 -6.48
N LYS A 340 17.33 -8.80 -6.18
CA LYS A 340 18.58 -9.42 -5.73
C LYS A 340 18.44 -10.03 -4.33
N PHE A 341 17.75 -9.35 -3.41
CA PHE A 341 17.44 -9.89 -2.09
C PHE A 341 16.55 -11.14 -2.18
N GLU A 342 15.54 -11.14 -3.06
CA GLU A 342 14.69 -12.32 -3.31
C GLU A 342 15.51 -13.50 -3.86
N LEU A 343 16.41 -13.26 -4.81
CA LEU A 343 17.32 -14.27 -5.35
C LEU A 343 18.25 -14.84 -4.26
N PHE A 344 18.82 -13.97 -3.43
CA PHE A 344 19.63 -14.37 -2.28
C PHE A 344 18.82 -15.20 -1.27
N SER A 345 17.59 -14.78 -0.95
CA SER A 345 16.69 -15.49 -0.01
C SER A 345 16.36 -16.89 -0.52
N LYS A 346 16.11 -17.04 -1.83
CA LYS A 346 15.95 -18.35 -2.49
C LYS A 346 17.22 -19.21 -2.42
N GLN A 347 18.40 -18.62 -2.60
CA GLN A 347 19.67 -19.32 -2.46
C GLN A 347 19.93 -19.78 -1.03
N GLN A 348 19.70 -18.93 -0.03
CA GLN A 348 19.84 -19.31 1.38
C GLN A 348 18.81 -20.37 1.78
N ALA A 349 17.57 -20.30 1.29
CA ALA A 349 16.57 -21.36 1.51
C ALA A 349 16.99 -22.71 0.91
N ALA A 350 17.57 -22.71 -0.29
CA ALA A 350 18.13 -23.93 -0.90
C ALA A 350 19.34 -24.48 -0.14
N MET A 351 20.20 -23.61 0.41
CA MET A 351 21.32 -24.02 1.27
C MET A 351 20.83 -24.57 2.62
N ASP A 352 19.85 -23.93 3.26
CA ASP A 352 19.20 -24.41 4.49
C ASP A 352 18.57 -25.79 4.28
N PHE A 353 17.82 -25.99 3.18
CA PHE A 353 17.22 -27.28 2.84
C PHE A 353 18.27 -28.36 2.60
N LYS A 354 19.30 -28.07 1.80
CA LYS A 354 20.40 -29.00 1.52
C LYS A 354 21.12 -29.39 2.83
N PHE A 355 21.43 -28.42 3.68
CA PHE A 355 22.06 -28.64 4.98
C PHE A 355 21.21 -29.52 5.89
N LEU A 356 19.91 -29.22 6.04
CA LEU A 356 19.00 -30.02 6.86
C LEU A 356 18.86 -31.44 6.33
N ASN A 357 18.76 -31.63 5.01
CA ASN A 357 18.67 -32.96 4.39
C ASN A 357 19.96 -33.77 4.56
N GLU A 358 21.13 -33.18 4.31
CA GLU A 358 22.42 -33.86 4.54
C GLU A 358 22.59 -34.27 6.01
N ARG A 359 22.21 -33.39 6.94
CA ARG A 359 22.30 -33.63 8.39
C ARG A 359 21.30 -34.69 8.85
N TYR A 360 20.08 -34.67 8.33
CA TYR A 360 19.07 -35.71 8.58
C TYR A 360 19.51 -37.08 8.05
N LEU A 361 20.10 -37.15 6.86
CA LEU A 361 20.61 -38.40 6.29
C LEU A 361 21.76 -38.98 7.12
N LYS A 362 22.72 -38.15 7.55
CA LYS A 362 23.81 -38.56 8.48
C LYS A 362 23.28 -38.97 9.85
N GLY A 363 22.30 -38.24 10.38
CA GLY A 363 21.60 -38.59 11.61
C GLY A 363 20.90 -39.95 11.50
N LYS A 364 20.19 -40.20 10.40
CA LYS A 364 19.54 -41.48 10.10
C LYS A 364 20.53 -42.63 9.98
N GLU A 365 21.64 -42.44 9.27
CA GLU A 365 22.71 -43.44 9.19
C GLU A 365 23.30 -43.74 10.57
N THR A 366 23.53 -42.71 11.39
CA THR A 366 24.07 -42.87 12.75
C THR A 366 23.09 -43.58 13.68
N VAL A 367 21.81 -43.23 13.65
CA VAL A 367 20.74 -43.95 14.37
C VAL A 367 20.67 -45.40 13.93
N GLN A 368 20.70 -45.68 12.62
CA GLN A 368 20.68 -47.04 12.10
C GLN A 368 21.91 -47.84 12.55
N LYS A 369 23.11 -47.26 12.49
CA LYS A 369 24.37 -47.86 12.94
C LYS A 369 24.36 -48.14 14.44
N PHE A 370 23.89 -47.18 15.24
CA PHE A 370 23.75 -47.32 16.69
C PHE A 370 22.78 -48.45 17.05
N LEU A 371 21.59 -48.48 16.46
CA LEU A 371 20.59 -49.52 16.74
C LEU A 371 21.06 -50.90 16.26
N THR A 372 21.74 -50.98 15.11
CA THR A 372 22.32 -52.25 14.62
C THR A 372 23.43 -52.78 15.55
N GLY A 373 24.16 -51.89 16.24
CA GLY A 373 25.16 -52.26 17.24
C GLY A 373 24.58 -52.61 18.62
N ASN A 374 23.65 -51.79 19.11
CA ASN A 374 23.22 -51.78 20.51
C ASN A 374 21.77 -52.22 20.76
N HIS A 375 20.88 -52.21 19.76
CA HIS A 375 19.48 -52.63 19.91
C HIS A 375 19.10 -53.60 18.78
N LYS A 376 19.71 -54.78 18.81
CA LYS A 376 19.47 -55.82 17.81
C LYS A 376 18.08 -56.44 18.02
N MET A 377 17.42 -56.78 16.93
CA MET A 377 16.26 -57.67 16.91
C MET A 377 16.55 -58.73 15.84
N ILE A 378 16.42 -60.00 16.19
CA ILE A 378 16.67 -61.12 15.26
C ILE A 378 15.49 -62.06 15.23
N CYS A 379 15.31 -62.72 14.10
CA CYS A 379 14.19 -63.61 13.81
C CYS A 379 14.75 -64.99 13.47
N ASN A 380 14.35 -66.04 14.19
CA ASN A 380 14.82 -67.41 14.01
C ASN A 380 13.65 -68.39 13.96
N ASP A 381 13.83 -69.54 13.30
CA ASP A 381 12.83 -70.63 13.31
C ASP A 381 12.73 -71.36 14.65
N ASN A 382 13.69 -71.14 15.55
CA ASN A 382 13.72 -71.67 16.91
C ASN A 382 14.51 -70.69 17.80
N LEU A 383 14.02 -70.38 19.00
CA LEU A 383 14.65 -69.38 19.87
C LEU A 383 16.04 -69.82 20.36
N VAL A 384 16.31 -71.14 20.43
CA VAL A 384 17.63 -71.71 20.79
C VAL A 384 18.73 -71.27 19.82
N LEU A 385 18.41 -70.99 18.55
CA LEU A 385 19.39 -70.47 17.59
C LEU A 385 19.90 -69.07 17.97
N GLY A 386 19.11 -68.30 18.73
CA GLY A 386 19.54 -67.00 19.27
C GLY A 386 20.66 -67.08 20.31
N HIS A 387 20.93 -68.26 20.88
CA HIS A 387 22.03 -68.49 21.81
C HIS A 387 23.39 -68.01 21.28
N GLY A 388 23.67 -68.27 20.00
CA GLY A 388 24.94 -67.86 19.36
C GLY A 388 25.13 -66.34 19.40
N THR A 389 24.08 -65.58 19.08
CA THR A 389 24.11 -64.10 19.12
C THR A 389 24.19 -63.56 20.55
N ILE A 390 23.55 -64.22 21.53
CA ILE A 390 23.69 -63.83 22.95
C ILE A 390 25.16 -63.98 23.39
N VAL A 391 25.79 -65.13 23.10
CA VAL A 391 27.20 -65.39 23.47
C VAL A 391 28.15 -64.44 22.73
N GLU A 392 27.91 -64.13 21.46
CA GLU A 392 28.66 -63.11 20.70
C GLU A 392 28.58 -61.73 21.37
N MET A 393 27.36 -61.30 21.74
CA MET A 393 27.15 -60.02 22.40
C MET A 393 27.75 -59.97 23.81
N GLN A 394 27.70 -61.08 24.56
CA GLN A 394 28.38 -61.23 25.86
C GLN A 394 29.90 -61.15 25.73
N ALA A 395 30.51 -61.86 24.77
CA ALA A 395 31.93 -61.78 24.50
C ALA A 395 32.36 -60.33 24.17
N ALA A 396 31.54 -59.60 23.39
CA ALA A 396 31.75 -58.20 23.06
C ALA A 396 31.47 -57.20 24.21
N MET A 397 31.04 -57.66 25.40
CA MET A 397 31.01 -56.86 26.65
C MET A 397 32.21 -57.14 27.56
N GLY A 398 32.98 -58.20 27.30
CA GLY A 398 34.03 -58.68 28.19
C GLY A 398 33.51 -59.31 29.49
N GLN A 399 34.44 -59.75 30.34
CA GLN A 399 34.14 -60.54 31.55
C GLN A 399 33.28 -59.83 32.62
N ASN A 400 33.14 -58.50 32.54
CA ASN A 400 32.34 -57.72 33.48
C ASN A 400 30.87 -57.54 33.04
N GLY A 401 30.49 -57.95 31.83
CA GLY A 401 29.14 -57.76 31.31
C GLY A 401 28.06 -58.45 32.15
N LEU A 402 27.11 -57.67 32.67
CA LEU A 402 25.87 -58.20 33.24
C LEU A 402 24.94 -58.63 32.10
N THR A 403 24.20 -59.73 32.29
CA THR A 403 23.17 -60.16 31.34
C THR A 403 21.85 -60.36 32.08
N ILE A 404 20.78 -59.75 31.56
CA ILE A 404 19.40 -59.97 32.00
C ILE A 404 18.65 -60.65 30.86
N LEU A 405 18.24 -61.91 31.07
CA LEU A 405 17.40 -62.67 30.15
C LEU A 405 15.95 -62.53 30.60
N ILE A 406 15.07 -62.12 29.70
CA ILE A 406 13.68 -61.79 30.01
C ILE A 406 12.78 -62.78 29.28
N VAL A 407 11.91 -63.46 30.03
CA VAL A 407 10.89 -64.37 29.50
C VAL A 407 9.53 -63.81 29.89
N ASP A 408 8.94 -62.99 29.03
CA ASP A 408 7.65 -62.36 29.30
C ASP A 408 6.46 -63.28 28.94
N ALA A 409 6.17 -64.25 29.81
CA ALA A 409 5.01 -65.13 29.67
C ALA A 409 3.72 -64.54 30.29
N THR A 410 3.63 -63.20 30.43
CA THR A 410 2.43 -62.48 30.93
C THR A 410 1.16 -62.90 30.20
N LEU A 411 1.25 -63.06 28.87
CA LEU A 411 0.32 -63.89 28.10
C LEU A 411 1.01 -65.23 27.83
N TRP A 412 0.29 -66.33 28.03
CA TRP A 412 0.80 -67.64 27.62
C TRP A 412 0.95 -67.66 26.09
N PRO A 413 2.15 -67.90 25.54
CA PRO A 413 2.33 -67.96 24.10
C PRO A 413 1.51 -69.13 23.54
N GLN A 414 0.93 -68.95 22.35
CA GLN A 414 0.14 -69.99 21.69
C GLN A 414 0.98 -71.25 21.42
N ARG A 415 2.30 -71.08 21.27
CA ARG A 415 3.28 -72.16 21.17
C ARG A 415 3.90 -72.42 22.54
N GLN A 416 3.48 -73.51 23.18
CA GLN A 416 4.09 -74.00 24.42
C GLN A 416 5.60 -74.31 24.25
N LEU A 417 6.01 -74.72 23.04
CA LEU A 417 7.41 -74.97 22.68
C LEU A 417 8.29 -73.72 22.84
N SER A 418 7.79 -72.52 22.56
CA SER A 418 8.58 -71.29 22.68
C SER A 418 8.97 -70.96 24.13
N ILE A 419 8.21 -71.43 25.13
CA ILE A 419 8.63 -71.40 26.54
C ILE A 419 9.76 -72.39 26.79
N ASP A 420 9.67 -73.60 26.25
CA ASP A 420 10.71 -74.63 26.45
C ASP A 420 12.04 -74.21 25.79
N GLU A 421 11.97 -73.62 24.59
CA GLU A 421 13.12 -73.02 23.91
C GLU A 421 13.70 -71.84 24.70
N ALA A 422 12.88 -70.91 25.19
CA ALA A 422 13.35 -69.78 25.99
C ALA A 422 14.00 -70.22 27.32
N ILE A 423 13.44 -71.22 28.01
CA ILE A 423 14.04 -71.80 29.23
C ILE A 423 15.36 -72.51 28.88
N SER A 424 15.43 -73.23 27.76
CA SER A 424 16.68 -73.85 27.29
C SER A 424 17.77 -72.81 26.98
N VAL A 425 17.41 -71.66 26.40
CA VAL A 425 18.33 -70.52 26.22
C VAL A 425 18.77 -69.97 27.57
N CYS A 426 17.85 -69.74 28.51
CA CYS A 426 18.18 -69.31 29.87
C CYS A 426 19.19 -70.24 30.56
N GLN A 427 18.99 -71.55 30.46
CA GLN A 427 19.90 -72.56 31.00
C GLN A 427 21.29 -72.47 30.35
N SER A 428 21.35 -72.49 29.02
CA SER A 428 22.61 -72.50 28.27
C SER A 428 23.44 -71.23 28.52
N VAL A 429 22.81 -70.05 28.42
CA VAL A 429 23.49 -68.76 28.65
C VAL A 429 23.93 -68.60 30.11
N SER A 430 23.10 -68.99 31.07
CA SER A 430 23.46 -68.93 32.49
C SER A 430 24.65 -69.86 32.79
N SER A 431 24.71 -71.05 32.17
CA SER A 431 25.84 -71.96 32.33
C SER A 431 27.18 -71.38 31.85
N GLY A 432 27.15 -70.50 30.85
CA GLY A 432 28.33 -69.84 30.28
C GLY A 432 28.74 -68.54 30.99
N ASN A 433 27.84 -67.90 31.75
CA ASN A 433 28.10 -66.61 32.38
C ASN A 433 27.42 -66.47 33.76
N GLN A 434 28.22 -66.49 34.82
CA GLN A 434 27.79 -66.27 36.22
C GLN A 434 27.21 -64.86 36.49
N ARG A 435 27.39 -63.90 35.58
CA ARG A 435 26.76 -62.56 35.64
C ARG A 435 25.40 -62.52 34.93
N THR A 436 24.72 -63.66 34.78
CA THR A 436 23.38 -63.77 34.19
C THR A 436 22.28 -63.82 35.24
N LEU A 437 21.23 -63.02 35.05
CA LEU A 437 19.94 -63.07 35.75
C LEU A 437 18.84 -63.40 34.73
N CYS A 438 17.97 -64.34 35.08
CA CYS A 438 16.78 -64.71 34.31
C CYS A 438 15.54 -64.17 35.01
N TRP A 439 14.80 -63.29 34.33
CA TRP A 439 13.57 -62.65 34.79
C TRP A 439 12.37 -63.24 34.05
N PHE A 440 11.58 -64.04 34.75
CA PHE A 440 10.36 -64.66 34.22
C PHE A 440 9.14 -63.85 34.67
N MET A 441 8.32 -63.39 33.72
CA MET A 441 7.00 -62.84 34.05
C MET A 441 5.96 -63.93 33.90
N LEU A 442 5.22 -64.17 34.98
CA LEU A 442 4.29 -65.29 35.07
C LEU A 442 2.96 -64.92 34.40
N PRO A 443 2.22 -65.90 33.85
CA PRO A 443 0.91 -65.69 33.24
C PRO A 443 -0.04 -64.89 34.13
N GLN A 444 -0.63 -63.85 33.56
CA GLN A 444 -1.52 -62.93 34.24
C GLN A 444 -2.98 -63.19 33.89
N TRP A 445 -3.89 -62.85 34.82
CA TRP A 445 -5.31 -62.97 34.56
C TRP A 445 -5.87 -61.77 33.78
N HIS A 446 -6.64 -62.07 32.75
CA HIS A 446 -7.43 -61.13 31.97
C HIS A 446 -8.77 -61.80 31.60
N SER A 447 -9.80 -61.01 31.29
CA SER A 447 -11.18 -61.52 31.13
C SER A 447 -11.40 -62.50 29.98
N SER A 448 -10.46 -62.61 29.02
CA SER A 448 -10.52 -63.60 27.93
C SER A 448 -9.75 -64.91 28.23
N THR A 449 -9.22 -65.11 29.43
CA THR A 449 -8.62 -66.38 29.90
C THR A 449 -9.16 -66.75 31.28
N SER A 450 -9.50 -68.02 31.50
CA SER A 450 -10.00 -68.47 32.81
C SER A 450 -8.91 -68.40 33.89
N LYS A 451 -9.28 -68.07 35.14
CA LYS A 451 -8.34 -68.07 36.27
C LYS A 451 -7.65 -69.43 36.45
N THR A 452 -8.39 -70.53 36.23
CA THR A 452 -7.86 -71.89 36.29
C THR A 452 -6.79 -72.15 35.22
N THR A 453 -6.99 -71.65 34.01
CA THR A 453 -5.99 -71.73 32.92
C THR A 453 -4.73 -70.95 33.28
N VAL A 454 -4.87 -69.74 33.82
CA VAL A 454 -3.74 -68.91 34.25
C VAL A 454 -2.94 -69.60 35.35
N VAL A 455 -3.59 -70.13 36.38
CA VAL A 455 -2.93 -70.86 37.48
C VAL A 455 -2.26 -72.15 36.97
N LYS A 456 -2.90 -72.91 36.07
CA LYS A 456 -2.30 -74.09 35.44
C LYS A 456 -1.03 -73.73 34.66
N ASN A 457 -1.10 -72.69 33.85
CA ASN A 457 0.00 -72.23 33.01
C ASN A 457 1.16 -71.65 33.85
N ARG A 458 0.84 -70.90 34.91
CA ARG A 458 1.82 -70.39 35.88
C ARG A 458 2.56 -71.55 36.57
N ARG A 459 1.85 -72.53 37.12
CA ARG A 459 2.47 -73.74 37.71
C ARG A 459 3.33 -74.49 36.71
N LEU A 460 2.84 -74.68 35.48
CA LEU A 460 3.61 -75.34 34.43
C LEU A 460 4.91 -74.60 34.07
N LEU A 461 4.94 -73.27 34.15
CA LEU A 461 6.18 -72.48 33.98
C LEU A 461 7.09 -72.58 35.21
N GLU A 462 6.53 -72.51 36.42
CA GLU A 462 7.24 -72.70 37.69
C GLU A 462 7.92 -74.09 37.72
N ASP A 463 7.17 -75.16 37.47
CA ASP A 463 7.66 -76.56 37.43
C ASP A 463 8.77 -76.74 36.38
N LYS A 464 8.64 -76.12 35.21
CA LYS A 464 9.65 -76.20 34.14
C LYS A 464 10.93 -75.42 34.47
N VAL A 465 10.81 -74.22 35.01
CA VAL A 465 11.98 -73.41 35.39
C VAL A 465 12.72 -74.06 36.55
N LEU A 466 12.00 -74.56 37.56
CA LEU A 466 12.59 -75.37 38.63
C LEU A 466 13.28 -76.60 38.05
N GLY A 467 12.58 -77.45 37.31
CA GLY A 467 13.14 -78.70 36.78
C GLY A 467 14.34 -78.55 35.82
N VAL A 468 14.50 -77.39 35.17
CA VAL A 468 15.64 -77.11 34.27
C VAL A 468 16.76 -76.30 34.94
N MET A 469 16.42 -75.46 35.92
CA MET A 469 17.38 -74.53 36.55
C MET A 469 17.79 -74.90 37.99
N ASP A 470 17.25 -75.97 38.59
CA ASP A 470 17.59 -76.47 39.96
C ASP A 470 19.10 -76.72 40.19
N VAL A 471 19.87 -76.89 39.11
CA VAL A 471 21.33 -77.05 39.12
C VAL A 471 22.06 -75.75 39.50
N TYR A 472 21.37 -74.62 39.49
CA TYR A 472 21.88 -73.29 39.85
C TYR A 472 21.21 -72.81 41.15
N GLU A 473 21.83 -71.88 41.87
CA GLU A 473 21.28 -71.30 43.12
C GLU A 473 20.09 -70.36 42.85
N VAL A 474 18.99 -70.92 42.37
CA VAL A 474 17.81 -70.21 41.88
C VAL A 474 16.98 -69.66 43.05
N ALA A 475 17.20 -68.38 43.35
CA ALA A 475 16.39 -67.62 44.28
C ALA A 475 15.00 -67.26 43.69
N VAL A 476 14.08 -68.23 43.64
CA VAL A 476 12.67 -68.02 43.24
C VAL A 476 11.96 -67.08 44.22
N ASN A 477 11.98 -65.79 43.94
CA ASN A 477 11.16 -64.81 44.63
C ASN A 477 9.81 -64.65 43.93
N PHE A 478 8.74 -65.09 44.60
CA PHE A 478 7.36 -64.85 44.18
C PHE A 478 6.90 -63.46 44.64
N ALA A 479 6.98 -62.48 43.73
CA ALA A 479 6.32 -61.20 43.94
C ALA A 479 4.83 -61.32 43.55
N ASP A 480 3.95 -61.64 44.49
CA ASP A 480 2.51 -61.70 44.25
C ASP A 480 1.81 -60.51 44.94
N SER A 481 1.62 -59.41 44.19
CA SER A 481 0.88 -58.27 44.73
C SER A 481 -0.62 -58.60 44.76
N ALA A 482 -1.16 -58.75 45.97
CA ALA A 482 -2.52 -59.20 46.28
C ALA A 482 -3.65 -58.35 45.64
N HIS A 483 -3.31 -57.22 45.02
CA HIS A 483 -4.22 -56.37 44.25
C HIS A 483 -3.68 -56.18 42.83
N GLN A 484 -4.06 -57.10 41.93
CA GLN A 484 -3.79 -57.02 40.48
C GLN A 484 -2.29 -56.95 40.12
N GLY A 485 -1.42 -57.47 40.99
CA GLY A 485 0.04 -57.40 40.88
C GLY A 485 0.63 -58.06 39.64
N MET A 486 1.83 -57.63 39.23
CA MET A 486 2.64 -58.45 38.32
C MET A 486 3.15 -59.62 39.16
N ALA A 487 2.85 -60.85 38.74
CA ALA A 487 3.50 -62.03 39.27
C ALA A 487 4.74 -62.31 38.42
N SER A 488 5.89 -62.42 39.07
CA SER A 488 7.19 -62.68 38.44
C SER A 488 7.97 -63.66 39.29
N MET A 489 8.93 -64.32 38.64
CA MET A 489 9.91 -65.23 39.21
C MET A 489 11.29 -64.81 38.73
N VAL A 490 12.29 -64.88 39.60
CA VAL A 490 13.68 -64.62 39.26
C VAL A 490 14.47 -65.92 39.40
N ALA A 491 15.39 -66.15 38.49
CA ALA A 491 16.41 -67.18 38.62
C ALA A 491 17.79 -66.56 38.37
N VAL A 492 18.77 -66.94 39.19
CA VAL A 492 20.10 -66.34 39.19
C VAL A 492 21.13 -67.42 39.38
N HIS A 493 22.26 -67.32 38.67
CA HIS A 493 23.34 -68.28 38.83
C HIS A 493 24.40 -67.79 39.83
N GLY A 494 24.27 -68.23 41.10
CA GLY A 494 25.38 -68.41 42.07
C GLY A 494 26.30 -67.23 42.39
N SER A 495 26.01 -66.03 41.88
CA SER A 495 26.92 -64.89 41.97
C SER A 495 26.50 -63.95 43.10
N PRO A 496 27.39 -63.69 44.08
CA PRO A 496 27.08 -62.82 45.22
C PRO A 496 26.82 -61.36 44.81
N LEU A 497 27.15 -60.96 43.57
CA LEU A 497 26.76 -59.65 43.02
C LEU A 497 25.24 -59.46 43.06
N TRP A 498 24.50 -60.43 42.52
CA TRP A 498 23.05 -60.37 42.40
C TRP A 498 22.32 -60.35 43.75
N SER A 499 22.92 -60.89 44.81
CA SER A 499 22.34 -60.87 46.17
C SER A 499 22.03 -59.47 46.72
N ARG A 500 22.59 -58.42 46.11
CA ARG A 500 22.34 -57.00 46.45
C ARG A 500 21.14 -56.40 45.71
N SER A 501 20.64 -57.05 44.66
CA SER A 501 19.49 -56.59 43.88
C SER A 501 18.23 -56.54 44.74
N LYS A 502 17.58 -55.37 44.82
CA LYS A 502 16.32 -55.22 45.60
C LYS A 502 15.23 -56.18 45.14
N ALA A 503 15.21 -56.51 43.85
CA ALA A 503 14.34 -57.53 43.28
C ALA A 503 14.52 -58.92 43.92
N LEU A 504 15.75 -59.30 44.28
CA LEU A 504 16.04 -60.57 44.95
C LEU A 504 15.88 -60.53 46.47
N LEU A 505 15.78 -59.35 47.06
CA LEU A 505 15.39 -59.15 48.45
C LEU A 505 13.86 -59.13 48.62
N GLY A 506 13.10 -59.55 47.60
CA GLY A 506 11.65 -59.73 47.66
C GLY A 506 10.84 -58.43 47.56
N SER A 507 11.45 -57.28 47.26
CA SER A 507 10.77 -55.99 47.18
C SER A 507 11.00 -55.28 45.86
N ILE A 508 10.10 -55.52 44.91
CA ILE A 508 9.87 -54.59 43.79
C ILE A 508 8.58 -53.82 44.08
N SER A 509 8.74 -52.68 44.73
CA SER A 509 7.66 -51.77 45.09
C SER A 509 7.66 -50.52 44.21
N ASN A 510 6.58 -49.73 44.26
CA ASN A 510 6.46 -48.42 43.60
C ASN A 510 6.65 -48.41 42.07
N ILE A 511 6.35 -49.51 41.38
CA ILE A 511 6.22 -49.48 39.91
C ILE A 511 4.90 -48.78 39.55
N GLU A 512 4.99 -47.51 39.20
CA GLU A 512 3.91 -46.80 38.52
C GLU A 512 3.62 -47.47 37.16
N ARG A 513 2.43 -48.05 37.02
CA ARG A 513 1.93 -48.58 35.75
C ARG A 513 1.35 -47.45 34.91
N SER A 514 1.57 -47.51 33.60
CA SER A 514 0.89 -46.61 32.67
C SER A 514 -0.63 -46.75 32.76
N ARG A 515 -1.32 -45.62 32.62
CA ARG A 515 -2.78 -45.54 32.61
C ARG A 515 -3.32 -46.17 31.32
N VAL A 516 -4.56 -46.65 31.33
CA VAL A 516 -5.15 -47.38 30.18
C VAL A 516 -5.16 -46.55 28.89
N ASN A 517 -5.22 -45.22 28.98
CA ASN A 517 -5.15 -44.27 27.85
C ASN A 517 -3.73 -43.96 27.35
N GLU A 518 -2.69 -44.38 28.07
CA GLU A 518 -1.28 -44.28 27.68
C GLU A 518 -0.77 -45.57 27.00
N LEU A 519 -1.50 -46.67 27.16
CA LEU A 519 -1.18 -47.95 26.54
C LEU A 519 -1.41 -47.89 25.02
N GLN A 520 -0.54 -48.57 24.27
CA GLN A 520 -0.64 -48.65 22.82
C GLN A 520 -1.84 -49.52 22.43
N ASN A 521 -2.68 -49.00 21.53
CA ASN A 521 -3.82 -49.74 21.00
C ASN A 521 -3.58 -50.11 19.52
N PRO A 522 -3.33 -51.40 19.19
CA PRO A 522 -3.17 -51.88 17.81
C PRO A 522 -4.41 -51.65 16.93
N GLU A 523 -5.61 -51.60 17.53
CA GLU A 523 -6.88 -51.36 16.85
C GLU A 523 -7.50 -50.08 17.41
N PRO A 524 -7.07 -48.88 16.97
CA PRO A 524 -7.45 -47.60 17.60
C PRO A 524 -8.96 -47.31 17.57
N GLU A 525 -9.68 -47.92 16.62
CA GLU A 525 -11.14 -47.83 16.49
C GLU A 525 -11.90 -48.65 17.55
N LYS A 526 -11.25 -49.60 18.22
CA LYS A 526 -11.88 -50.49 19.21
C LYS A 526 -11.33 -50.21 20.61
N PRO A 527 -12.13 -50.43 21.68
CA PRO A 527 -11.62 -50.37 23.05
C PRO A 527 -10.46 -51.34 23.25
N LEU A 528 -9.35 -50.87 23.84
CA LEU A 528 -8.13 -51.65 24.05
C LEU A 528 -8.45 -53.01 24.69
N ALA A 529 -8.12 -54.10 23.99
CA ALA A 529 -8.52 -55.45 24.37
C ALA A 529 -7.91 -55.89 25.73
N PRO A 530 -8.63 -56.66 26.57
CA PRO A 530 -8.14 -57.06 27.90
C PRO A 530 -6.79 -57.77 27.91
N HIS A 531 -6.49 -58.57 26.87
CA HIS A 531 -5.20 -59.25 26.75
C HIS A 531 -4.04 -58.29 26.39
N TRP A 532 -4.29 -57.24 25.60
CA TRP A 532 -3.29 -56.18 25.37
C TRP A 532 -3.08 -55.27 26.58
N ARG A 533 -4.11 -55.08 27.42
CA ARG A 533 -3.98 -54.35 28.69
C ARG A 533 -3.07 -55.06 29.66
N VAL A 534 -3.13 -56.39 29.73
CA VAL A 534 -2.31 -57.15 30.67
C VAL A 534 -0.88 -57.34 30.14
N GLN A 535 -0.72 -57.46 28.82
CA GLN A 535 0.60 -57.55 28.15
C GLN A 535 1.41 -56.25 28.21
N GLN A 536 0.76 -55.10 28.45
CA GLN A 536 1.41 -53.80 28.58
C GLN A 536 1.40 -53.32 30.02
N ARG A 537 2.47 -52.66 30.41
CA ARG A 537 2.65 -52.06 31.74
C ARG A 537 3.12 -50.61 31.65
N GLY A 538 3.57 -50.17 30.48
CA GLY A 538 4.15 -48.87 30.23
C GLY A 538 5.67 -48.95 30.09
N VAL A 539 6.24 -48.09 29.25
CA VAL A 539 7.69 -47.94 29.10
C VAL A 539 8.32 -47.43 30.40
N ALA A 540 7.64 -46.51 31.11
CA ALA A 540 8.06 -46.02 32.43
C ALA A 540 8.09 -47.14 33.48
N ALA A 541 7.02 -47.95 33.56
CA ALA A 541 6.96 -49.11 34.44
C ALA A 541 8.09 -50.11 34.15
N THR A 542 8.32 -50.40 32.87
CA THR A 542 9.35 -51.35 32.42
C THR A 542 10.77 -50.84 32.68
N LYS A 543 10.99 -49.53 32.50
CA LYS A 543 12.23 -48.85 32.92
C LYS A 543 12.45 -48.94 34.43
N ASN A 544 11.40 -48.75 35.23
CA ASN A 544 11.47 -48.90 36.68
C ASN A 544 11.77 -50.34 37.10
N ILE A 545 11.24 -51.37 36.41
CA ILE A 545 11.63 -52.78 36.66
C ILE A 545 13.12 -52.97 36.39
N LEU A 546 13.64 -52.52 35.23
CA LEU A 546 15.07 -52.63 34.91
C LEU A 546 15.93 -51.92 35.96
N LEU A 547 15.55 -50.72 36.41
CA LEU A 547 16.26 -49.99 37.46
C LEU A 547 16.25 -50.75 38.80
N GLN A 548 15.14 -51.36 39.21
CA GLN A 548 15.06 -52.16 40.45
C GLN A 548 15.84 -53.47 40.38
N LEU A 549 16.01 -54.05 39.19
CA LEU A 549 16.89 -55.21 38.95
C LEU A 549 18.37 -54.84 39.08
N LEU A 550 18.73 -53.63 38.60
CA LEU A 550 20.09 -53.09 38.60
C LEU A 550 20.47 -52.36 39.90
N ASP A 551 19.51 -52.04 40.77
CA ASP A 551 19.78 -51.37 42.03
C ASP A 551 20.67 -52.24 42.93
N GLY A 552 21.72 -51.65 43.51
CA GLY A 552 22.75 -52.38 44.26
C GLY A 552 23.76 -53.20 43.43
N MET A 553 23.60 -53.30 42.10
CA MET A 553 24.48 -54.09 41.22
C MET A 553 25.77 -53.38 40.79
N GLY A 554 25.89 -52.07 41.03
CA GLY A 554 27.00 -51.28 40.50
C GLY A 554 28.36 -51.67 41.09
N SER A 555 29.31 -52.03 40.21
CA SER A 555 30.72 -52.25 40.54
C SER A 555 31.49 -50.99 40.98
N GLY A 556 30.84 -49.82 41.00
CA GLY A 556 31.48 -48.51 41.14
C GLY A 556 32.08 -47.97 39.84
N SER A 557 32.10 -48.78 38.76
CA SER A 557 32.42 -48.29 37.42
C SER A 557 31.29 -47.38 36.89
N PRO A 558 31.59 -46.21 36.31
CA PRO A 558 30.57 -45.36 35.68
C PRO A 558 29.97 -45.97 34.40
N TYR A 559 30.60 -47.01 33.84
CA TYR A 559 30.20 -47.68 32.60
C TYR A 559 30.30 -49.20 32.74
N GLU A 560 29.33 -49.82 33.42
CA GLU A 560 29.21 -51.29 33.44
C GLU A 560 28.34 -51.73 32.26
N PRO A 561 28.82 -52.64 31.38
CA PRO A 561 28.06 -53.08 30.22
C PRO A 561 26.96 -54.06 30.62
N LEU A 562 25.77 -53.86 30.04
CA LEU A 562 24.55 -54.60 30.36
C LEU A 562 23.89 -55.10 29.08
N LEU A 563 23.77 -56.41 28.92
CA LEU A 563 22.94 -57.01 27.87
C LEU A 563 21.56 -57.37 28.42
N VAL A 564 20.51 -56.75 27.89
CA VAL A 564 19.12 -57.13 28.12
C VAL A 564 18.63 -57.93 26.92
N VAL A 565 18.29 -59.20 27.13
CA VAL A 565 17.76 -60.08 26.09
C VAL A 565 16.28 -60.33 26.37
N ASP A 566 15.41 -59.94 25.45
CA ASP A 566 13.99 -60.26 25.48
C ASP A 566 13.76 -61.52 24.64
N LEU A 567 13.54 -62.65 25.31
CA LEU A 567 13.42 -63.98 24.70
C LEU A 567 12.01 -64.27 24.16
N LEU A 568 11.01 -63.50 24.61
CA LEU A 568 9.62 -63.57 24.12
C LEU A 568 9.04 -62.15 23.98
N PRO A 569 9.55 -61.31 23.03
CA PRO A 569 9.20 -59.91 22.97
C PRO A 569 7.72 -59.68 22.72
N SER A 570 7.10 -58.85 23.56
CA SER A 570 5.73 -58.41 23.33
C SER A 570 5.64 -57.53 22.08
N ARG A 571 4.47 -57.52 21.44
CA ARG A 571 4.19 -56.70 20.25
C ARG A 571 4.29 -55.18 20.46
N PHE A 572 4.59 -54.74 21.67
CA PHE A 572 4.69 -53.35 22.11
C PHE A 572 6.13 -52.93 22.38
N SER A 573 7.08 -53.87 22.38
CA SER A 573 8.52 -53.66 22.59
C SER A 573 8.86 -52.79 23.81
N GLU A 574 8.13 -52.99 24.93
CA GLU A 574 8.28 -52.15 26.12
C GLU A 574 9.68 -52.26 26.74
N TRP A 575 10.30 -53.45 26.70
CA TRP A 575 11.68 -53.66 27.16
C TRP A 575 12.70 -52.93 26.29
N SER A 576 12.60 -53.06 24.96
CA SER A 576 13.46 -52.33 24.02
C SER A 576 13.34 -50.81 24.21
N SER A 577 12.10 -50.33 24.35
CA SER A 577 11.80 -48.93 24.64
C SER A 577 12.35 -48.47 25.99
N ALA A 578 12.31 -49.32 27.02
CA ALA A 578 12.85 -49.02 28.35
C ALA A 578 14.39 -48.99 28.35
N CYS A 579 15.04 -49.92 27.64
CA CYS A 579 16.48 -49.90 27.39
C CYS A 579 16.89 -48.61 26.66
N TRP A 580 16.12 -48.19 25.64
CA TRP A 580 16.32 -46.90 24.97
C TRP A 580 16.16 -45.71 25.92
N GLU A 581 15.09 -45.64 26.71
CA GLU A 581 14.86 -44.55 27.69
C GLU A 581 15.91 -44.50 28.82
N LEU A 582 16.64 -45.58 29.06
CA LEU A 582 17.79 -45.62 29.98
C LEU A 582 19.07 -45.14 29.28
N GLN A 583 19.33 -45.63 28.05
CA GLN A 583 20.54 -45.29 27.31
C GLN A 583 20.50 -43.87 26.71
N ARG A 584 19.32 -43.32 26.42
CA ARG A 584 19.16 -41.94 25.94
C ARG A 584 19.77 -40.93 26.91
N GLY A 585 19.60 -41.09 28.23
CA GLY A 585 20.17 -40.17 29.21
C GLY A 585 21.70 -40.06 29.12
N LYS A 586 22.39 -41.17 28.81
CA LYS A 586 23.83 -41.21 28.51
C LYS A 586 24.15 -40.53 27.17
N LEU A 587 23.36 -40.80 26.13
CA LEU A 587 23.56 -40.23 24.79
C LEU A 587 23.30 -38.72 24.68
N LEU A 588 22.41 -38.17 25.53
CA LEU A 588 22.10 -36.75 25.58
C LEU A 588 23.02 -35.96 26.52
N SER A 589 23.92 -36.62 27.25
CA SER A 589 24.73 -36.02 28.33
C SER A 589 23.92 -35.31 29.44
N GLU A 590 22.63 -35.66 29.58
CA GLU A 590 21.71 -35.05 30.55
C GLU A 590 21.91 -35.55 32.00
N SER A 591 22.54 -36.72 32.18
CA SER A 591 22.77 -37.32 33.50
C SER A 591 24.01 -36.74 34.18
N SER A 592 23.86 -35.67 34.95
CA SER A 592 24.95 -35.05 35.70
C SER A 592 25.49 -35.89 36.88
N GLU A 593 24.66 -36.73 37.52
CA GLU A 593 25.02 -37.39 38.80
C GLU A 593 24.50 -38.85 38.95
N GLY A 594 24.41 -39.62 37.85
CA GLY A 594 23.88 -41.01 37.87
C GLY A 594 24.83 -42.06 37.28
N GLN A 595 24.74 -43.32 37.75
CA GLN A 595 25.45 -44.45 37.14
C GLN A 595 24.91 -44.74 35.74
N THR A 596 25.75 -44.64 34.70
CA THR A 596 25.33 -44.82 33.31
C THR A 596 25.66 -46.22 32.76
N TRP A 597 24.65 -47.08 32.70
CA TRP A 597 24.78 -48.42 32.11
C TRP A 597 25.08 -48.34 30.60
N ASP A 598 26.05 -49.14 30.12
CA ASP A 598 26.25 -49.32 28.68
C ASP A 598 25.34 -50.44 28.18
N ILE A 599 24.09 -50.06 27.92
CA ILE A 599 23.03 -51.01 27.61
C ILE A 599 23.17 -51.52 26.17
N ARG A 600 22.98 -52.82 26.00
CA ARG A 600 22.68 -53.46 24.73
C ARG A 600 21.37 -54.23 24.89
N PHE A 601 20.49 -54.13 23.90
CA PHE A 601 19.24 -54.86 23.82
C PHE A 601 19.30 -55.89 22.69
N LEU A 602 18.75 -57.08 22.94
CA LEU A 602 18.54 -58.12 21.94
C LEU A 602 17.12 -58.68 22.06
N GLY A 603 16.27 -58.45 21.06
CA GLY A 603 14.97 -59.11 20.96
C GLY A 603 15.06 -60.38 20.11
N LEU A 604 14.65 -61.53 20.64
CA LEU A 604 14.53 -62.79 19.90
C LEU A 604 13.09 -63.03 19.47
N PHE A 605 12.83 -62.99 18.16
CA PHE A 605 11.52 -63.29 17.60
C PHE A 605 11.52 -64.67 16.93
N HIS A 606 10.40 -65.37 16.99
CA HIS A 606 10.16 -66.53 16.11
C HIS A 606 9.90 -66.04 14.68
N SER A 607 10.24 -66.83 13.66
CA SER A 607 9.96 -66.54 12.25
C SER A 607 8.52 -66.11 11.93
N ASP A 608 7.53 -66.68 12.62
CA ASP A 608 6.11 -66.28 12.51
C ASP A 608 5.83 -64.86 13.03
N ASP A 609 6.62 -64.37 13.98
CA ASP A 609 6.53 -63.03 14.56
C ASP A 609 7.37 -61.99 13.80
N SER A 610 7.94 -62.35 12.64
CA SER A 610 8.74 -61.45 11.78
C SER A 610 8.08 -60.09 11.50
N LYS A 611 6.76 -60.05 11.27
CA LYS A 611 6.01 -58.79 11.10
C LYS A 611 5.98 -57.93 12.38
N VAL A 612 5.91 -58.59 13.55
CA VAL A 612 5.95 -57.94 14.85
C VAL A 612 7.35 -57.36 15.08
N MET A 613 8.41 -58.14 14.78
CA MET A 613 9.80 -57.67 14.82
C MET A 613 9.99 -56.39 13.98
N THR A 614 9.58 -56.38 12.71
CA THR A 614 9.70 -55.20 11.85
C THR A 614 8.98 -53.98 12.45
N THR A 615 7.75 -54.17 12.95
CA THR A 615 6.98 -53.10 13.60
C THR A 615 7.69 -52.54 14.84
N CYS A 616 8.26 -53.41 15.68
CA CYS A 616 9.03 -53.05 16.86
C CYS A 616 10.33 -52.30 16.48
N GLN A 617 11.02 -52.74 15.44
CA GLN A 617 12.24 -52.13 14.93
C GLN A 617 11.97 -50.72 14.36
N GLU A 618 10.95 -50.57 13.51
CA GLU A 618 10.51 -49.28 12.96
C GLU A 618 10.07 -48.31 14.05
N THR A 619 9.34 -48.79 15.07
CA THR A 619 8.93 -47.99 16.23
C THR A 619 10.14 -47.47 17.01
N LEU A 620 11.16 -48.31 17.20
CA LEU A 620 12.40 -47.92 17.89
C LEU A 620 13.23 -46.94 17.06
N VAL A 621 13.38 -47.17 15.75
CA VAL A 621 14.02 -46.23 14.82
C VAL A 621 13.31 -44.88 14.85
N GLY A 622 11.97 -44.87 14.78
CA GLY A 622 11.17 -43.64 14.85
C GLY A 622 11.39 -42.86 16.15
N ARG A 623 11.42 -43.56 17.30
CA ARG A 623 11.75 -42.95 18.61
C ARG A 623 13.17 -42.37 18.62
N ALA A 624 14.17 -43.18 18.26
CA ALA A 624 15.58 -42.77 18.26
C ALA A 624 15.84 -41.60 17.30
N MET A 625 15.16 -41.57 16.15
CA MET A 625 15.11 -40.39 15.31
C MET A 625 14.51 -39.20 16.09
N SER A 626 13.23 -39.27 16.50
CA SER A 626 12.53 -38.14 17.13
C SER A 626 13.20 -37.53 18.37
N GLN A 627 14.06 -38.30 19.07
CA GLN A 627 14.65 -37.90 20.35
C GLN A 627 16.17 -37.72 20.33
N TRP A 628 16.90 -38.19 19.30
CA TRP A 628 18.37 -38.22 19.35
C TRP A 628 19.10 -37.80 18.05
N TRP A 629 18.55 -38.01 16.84
CA TRP A 629 19.34 -37.75 15.61
C TRP A 629 19.84 -36.29 15.52
N ASP A 630 19.02 -35.33 15.94
CA ASP A 630 19.35 -33.90 15.89
C ASP A 630 20.42 -33.52 16.92
N VAL A 631 20.51 -34.20 18.06
CA VAL A 631 21.52 -33.86 19.07
C VAL A 631 22.89 -34.52 18.82
N CYS A 632 22.90 -35.59 18.02
CA CYS A 632 24.04 -36.46 17.72
C CYS A 632 25.16 -35.70 16.96
N PRO A 633 26.40 -35.64 17.49
CA PRO A 633 27.51 -34.95 16.82
C PRO A 633 27.80 -35.42 15.39
N GLU A 634 27.63 -36.71 15.13
CA GLU A 634 27.87 -37.38 13.85
C GLU A 634 26.86 -36.99 12.75
N ALA A 635 25.68 -36.48 13.11
CA ALA A 635 24.77 -35.86 12.14
C ALA A 635 25.43 -34.63 11.48
N GLY A 636 26.31 -33.94 12.20
CA GLY A 636 27.01 -32.72 11.80
C GLY A 636 26.63 -31.52 12.67
N SER A 637 27.24 -30.37 12.37
CA SER A 637 26.97 -29.08 13.04
C SER A 637 25.47 -28.82 13.22
N ARG A 638 25.06 -28.33 14.39
CA ARG A 638 23.70 -27.80 14.59
C ARG A 638 23.50 -26.43 13.95
N SER A 639 24.55 -25.64 13.91
CA SER A 639 24.56 -24.30 13.31
C SER A 639 24.54 -24.41 11.79
N ARG A 640 23.53 -23.78 11.17
CA ARG A 640 23.38 -23.67 9.71
C ARG A 640 24.52 -22.84 9.11
N PRO A 641 24.96 -23.12 7.87
CA PRO A 641 25.82 -22.21 7.14
C PRO A 641 25.05 -20.93 6.83
N ASN A 642 25.42 -19.84 7.50
CA ASN A 642 24.84 -18.52 7.27
C ASN A 642 25.73 -17.75 6.28
N THR A 643 25.19 -17.32 5.15
CA THR A 643 25.80 -16.26 4.34
C THR A 643 25.01 -14.97 4.59
N ASN A 644 25.68 -13.87 4.89
CA ASN A 644 25.00 -12.57 5.02
C ASN A 644 24.81 -11.97 3.64
N PHE A 645 23.65 -11.35 3.39
CA PHE A 645 23.41 -10.56 2.18
C PHE A 645 24.40 -9.38 2.15
N GLN A 646 25.22 -9.29 1.10
CA GLN A 646 26.34 -8.34 1.02
C GLN A 646 25.95 -6.99 0.39
N GLU A 647 24.78 -6.86 -0.24
CA GLU A 647 24.36 -5.60 -0.86
C GLU A 647 23.65 -4.69 0.16
N GLU A 648 24.24 -3.52 0.39
CA GLU A 648 23.63 -2.44 1.16
C GLU A 648 22.34 -1.94 0.48
N MET A 649 21.40 -1.43 1.27
CA MET A 649 20.19 -0.80 0.74
C MET A 649 20.56 0.47 -0.05
N PRO A 650 20.02 0.69 -1.26
CA PRO A 650 20.40 1.83 -2.08
C PRO A 650 20.01 3.16 -1.42
N GLN A 651 20.86 4.18 -1.59
CA GLN A 651 20.54 5.53 -1.14
C GLN A 651 19.41 6.12 -2.00
N LEU A 652 18.33 6.49 -1.32
CA LEU A 652 17.15 7.13 -1.88
C LEU A 652 17.23 8.64 -1.67
N GLU A 653 16.77 9.41 -2.64
CA GLU A 653 16.93 10.87 -2.69
C GLU A 653 15.61 11.61 -2.39
N VAL A 654 14.48 11.01 -2.77
CA VAL A 654 13.12 11.52 -2.52
C VAL A 654 12.32 10.58 -1.63
N LEU A 655 12.51 9.26 -1.75
CA LEU A 655 11.78 8.29 -0.93
C LEU A 655 12.52 7.95 0.37
N THR A 656 11.77 7.53 1.38
CA THR A 656 12.33 6.99 2.63
C THR A 656 11.70 5.64 2.96
N VAL A 657 12.42 4.80 3.70
CA VAL A 657 11.90 3.54 4.23
C VAL A 657 11.51 3.78 5.68
N SER A 658 10.29 3.40 6.07
CA SER A 658 9.82 3.47 7.45
C SER A 658 10.48 2.40 8.33
N GLU A 659 10.38 2.55 9.66
CA GLU A 659 10.82 1.53 10.61
C GLU A 659 10.14 0.16 10.38
N GLU A 660 8.89 0.18 9.87
CA GLU A 660 8.11 -1.00 9.50
C GLU A 660 8.56 -1.65 8.18
N GLY A 661 9.54 -1.08 7.48
CA GLY A 661 9.98 -1.56 6.16
C GLY A 661 9.01 -1.21 5.03
N VAL A 662 8.29 -0.09 5.13
CA VAL A 662 7.40 0.41 4.09
C VAL A 662 8.06 1.60 3.40
N LEU A 663 8.10 1.57 2.06
CA LEU A 663 8.58 2.70 1.26
C LEU A 663 7.54 3.83 1.32
N GLN A 664 7.95 5.06 1.59
CA GLN A 664 7.04 6.18 1.79
C GLN A 664 7.60 7.50 1.25
N ILE A 665 6.70 8.40 0.86
CA ILE A 665 7.04 9.79 0.52
C ILE A 665 7.21 10.56 1.85
N PRO A 666 8.34 11.25 2.09
CA PRO A 666 8.56 12.02 3.31
C PRO A 666 7.45 13.03 3.57
N GLU A 667 7.02 13.15 4.83
CA GLU A 667 5.87 13.99 5.18
C GLU A 667 6.06 15.46 4.78
N LEU A 668 7.29 15.99 4.90
CA LEU A 668 7.64 17.34 4.44
C LEU A 668 7.41 17.55 2.93
N VAL A 669 7.63 16.52 2.11
CA VAL A 669 7.38 16.55 0.67
C VAL A 669 5.87 16.51 0.41
N ALA A 670 5.15 15.61 1.09
CA ALA A 670 3.71 15.51 0.98
C ALA A 670 3.00 16.83 1.37
N GLN A 671 3.34 17.40 2.53
CA GLN A 671 2.80 18.67 3.01
C GLN A 671 3.09 19.84 2.05
N LYS A 672 4.29 19.90 1.48
CA LYS A 672 4.71 20.98 0.55
C LYS A 672 3.88 21.00 -0.73
N TYR A 673 3.55 19.83 -1.29
CA TYR A 673 2.88 19.75 -2.60
C TYR A 673 1.38 19.51 -2.54
N ALA A 674 0.84 18.99 -1.42
CA ALA A 674 -0.60 18.75 -1.24
C ALA A 674 -1.52 19.92 -1.67
N PRO A 675 -1.22 21.21 -1.42
CA PRO A 675 -2.10 22.32 -1.85
C PRO A 675 -2.21 22.54 -3.37
N SER A 676 -1.39 21.85 -4.18
CA SER A 676 -1.25 22.12 -5.62
C SER A 676 -1.19 20.87 -6.50
N HIS A 677 -0.78 19.73 -5.94
CA HIS A 677 -0.56 18.46 -6.65
C HIS A 677 -1.13 17.25 -5.87
N ALA A 678 -2.24 17.43 -5.15
CA ALA A 678 -2.84 16.37 -4.32
C ALA A 678 -3.14 15.07 -5.10
N GLU A 679 -3.75 15.18 -6.27
CA GLU A 679 -4.09 14.04 -7.13
C GLU A 679 -2.83 13.31 -7.65
N PRO A 680 -1.85 13.98 -8.29
CA PRO A 680 -0.55 13.37 -8.61
C PRO A 680 0.16 12.73 -7.41
N LEU A 681 0.12 13.36 -6.23
CA LEU A 681 0.74 12.82 -5.02
C LEU A 681 0.06 11.53 -4.54
N ASN A 682 -1.26 11.43 -4.64
CA ASN A 682 -1.99 10.21 -4.31
C ASN A 682 -1.69 9.09 -5.31
N LEU A 683 -1.65 9.40 -6.62
CA LEU A 683 -1.26 8.42 -7.65
C LEU A 683 0.17 7.90 -7.45
N LEU A 684 1.08 8.71 -6.91
CA LEU A 684 2.43 8.25 -6.54
C LEU A 684 2.41 7.34 -5.30
N LYS A 685 1.51 7.55 -4.32
CA LYS A 685 1.35 6.64 -3.17
C LYS A 685 0.77 5.30 -3.60
N GLU A 686 -0.31 5.29 -4.39
CA GLU A 686 -0.91 4.08 -4.95
C GLU A 686 0.14 3.24 -5.68
N LYS A 687 0.98 3.88 -6.52
CA LYS A 687 2.12 3.22 -7.18
C LYS A 687 3.19 2.66 -6.24
N ILE A 688 3.35 3.16 -5.02
CA ILE A 688 4.25 2.54 -4.03
C ILE A 688 3.58 1.33 -3.39
N ASP A 689 2.31 1.47 -3.02
CA ASP A 689 1.54 0.41 -2.37
C ASP A 689 1.38 -0.82 -3.30
N ASP A 690 1.29 -0.59 -4.61
CA ASP A 690 1.30 -1.63 -5.66
C ASP A 690 2.64 -2.38 -5.81
N GLU A 691 3.78 -1.85 -5.33
CA GLU A 691 5.10 -2.50 -5.41
C GLU A 691 5.29 -3.57 -4.32
N MET A 692 4.37 -4.54 -4.27
CA MET A 692 4.33 -5.63 -3.28
C MET A 692 5.66 -6.39 -3.14
N THR A 693 6.45 -6.51 -4.20
CA THR A 693 7.78 -7.14 -4.19
C THR A 693 8.76 -6.38 -3.30
N ILE A 694 8.77 -5.05 -3.36
CA ILE A 694 9.62 -4.19 -2.52
C ILE A 694 9.19 -4.31 -1.07
N ALA A 695 7.89 -4.21 -0.79
CA ALA A 695 7.34 -4.37 0.56
C ALA A 695 7.64 -5.76 1.17
N THR A 696 7.58 -6.82 0.36
CA THR A 696 7.89 -8.19 0.81
C THR A 696 9.38 -8.37 1.09
N ALA A 697 10.25 -7.82 0.25
CA ALA A 697 11.70 -7.84 0.46
C ALA A 697 12.11 -7.04 1.71
N LEU A 698 11.59 -5.81 1.88
CA LEU A 698 11.88 -4.96 3.05
C LEU A 698 11.38 -5.59 4.37
N LYS A 699 10.16 -6.12 4.43
CA LYS A 699 9.66 -6.84 5.62
C LYS A 699 10.52 -8.06 5.94
N SER A 700 10.96 -8.80 4.93
CA SER A 700 11.85 -9.95 5.08
C SER A 700 13.26 -9.55 5.54
N TYR A 701 13.78 -8.40 5.10
CA TYR A 701 15.07 -7.85 5.51
C TYR A 701 15.03 -7.28 6.94
N ASN A 702 13.98 -6.55 7.31
CA ASN A 702 13.86 -5.97 8.66
C ASN A 702 13.50 -7.02 9.72
N GLY A 703 12.69 -8.03 9.36
CA GLY A 703 12.33 -9.14 10.25
C GLY A 703 13.51 -10.01 10.70
N VAL A 704 14.64 -9.92 9.99
CA VAL A 704 15.92 -10.54 10.38
C VAL A 704 16.55 -9.82 11.58
N SER A 705 16.41 -8.49 11.68
CA SER A 705 17.21 -7.66 12.61
C SER A 705 16.65 -7.57 14.04
N ASN A 706 15.35 -7.75 14.24
CA ASN A 706 14.68 -7.39 15.51
C ASN A 706 14.59 -8.52 16.56
N THR A 707 15.42 -9.57 16.47
CA THR A 707 15.39 -10.73 17.39
C THR A 707 16.61 -10.88 18.31
N THR A 708 17.57 -9.95 18.29
CA THR A 708 18.73 -9.97 19.19
C THR A 708 18.57 -9.04 20.39
N SER A 709 18.70 -9.62 21.59
CA SER A 709 18.78 -8.91 22.86
C SER A 709 20.01 -7.99 22.94
N SER A 710 19.89 -6.94 23.74
CA SER A 710 20.90 -5.91 23.98
C SER A 710 22.27 -6.45 24.42
N GLU A 711 23.30 -6.25 23.59
CA GLU A 711 24.66 -5.91 24.03
C GLU A 711 25.44 -5.24 22.89
N SER A 712 26.40 -4.37 23.21
CA SER A 712 26.91 -3.35 22.29
C SER A 712 28.03 -3.82 21.36
N GLY A 713 27.84 -3.71 20.04
CA GLY A 713 28.94 -3.78 19.07
C GLY A 713 28.49 -3.84 17.61
N THR A 714 28.80 -2.79 16.84
CA THR A 714 28.79 -2.72 15.35
C THR A 714 27.76 -3.58 14.60
N ALA A 715 26.67 -2.96 14.14
CA ALA A 715 25.60 -3.60 13.39
C ALA A 715 26.06 -4.11 12.00
N ASN A 716 26.51 -5.36 11.96
CA ASN A 716 26.38 -6.20 10.76
C ASN A 716 25.02 -6.92 10.84
N ALA A 717 24.25 -6.89 9.77
CA ALA A 717 22.98 -7.63 9.68
C ALA A 717 23.26 -9.15 9.68
N MET A 718 23.30 -9.74 10.87
CA MET A 718 23.30 -11.19 11.03
C MET A 718 21.89 -11.71 10.73
N ALA A 719 21.79 -12.76 9.91
CA ALA A 719 20.57 -13.56 9.79
C ALA A 719 20.07 -13.95 11.20
N PRO A 720 18.74 -14.03 11.42
CA PRO A 720 18.17 -14.10 12.76
C PRO A 720 18.69 -15.35 13.47
N ALA A 721 18.73 -15.30 14.80
CA ALA A 721 19.19 -16.40 15.64
C ALA A 721 18.25 -17.63 15.53
N ARG A 722 18.37 -18.38 14.42
CA ARG A 722 17.75 -19.69 14.17
C ARG A 722 18.45 -20.78 14.98
N THR A 723 18.74 -20.51 16.25
CA THR A 723 19.40 -21.41 17.20
C THR A 723 18.42 -22.40 17.82
N ALA A 724 17.60 -23.01 16.98
CA ALA A 724 16.92 -24.26 17.23
C ALA A 724 17.24 -25.19 16.04
N ALA A 725 17.82 -26.36 16.34
CA ALA A 725 18.36 -27.28 15.34
C ALA A 725 17.27 -28.13 14.65
N SER A 726 16.06 -28.11 15.22
CA SER A 726 14.77 -28.48 14.63
C SER A 726 13.99 -27.19 14.31
N PRO A 727 13.04 -27.16 13.37
CA PRO A 727 12.00 -26.13 13.40
C PRO A 727 11.35 -26.14 14.80
N ASP A 728 11.19 -24.96 15.40
CA ASP A 728 10.45 -24.80 16.64
C ASP A 728 8.97 -25.10 16.38
N TRP A 729 8.59 -26.35 16.64
CA TRP A 729 7.21 -26.75 16.89
C TRP A 729 6.81 -26.17 18.25
N GLY A 730 6.59 -24.85 18.30
CA GLY A 730 6.45 -24.10 19.54
C GLY A 730 5.26 -24.56 20.36
N ASN A 731 5.51 -25.39 21.38
CA ASN A 731 4.55 -26.04 22.29
C ASN A 731 3.43 -26.90 21.65
N GLU A 732 3.19 -26.82 20.34
CA GLU A 732 2.29 -27.70 19.62
C GLU A 732 3.07 -28.88 19.01
N PRO A 733 2.77 -30.14 19.36
CA PRO A 733 3.40 -31.28 18.71
C PRO A 733 3.05 -31.31 17.21
N PRO A 734 3.91 -31.89 16.35
CA PRO A 734 3.62 -32.02 14.93
C PRO A 734 2.24 -32.63 14.71
N LEU A 735 1.47 -32.04 13.78
CA LEU A 735 0.06 -32.32 13.52
C LEU A 735 -0.24 -33.81 13.65
N ASN A 736 -0.87 -34.17 14.77
CA ASN A 736 -1.23 -35.54 15.04
C ASN A 736 -2.39 -35.90 14.10
N PHE A 737 -2.10 -36.58 12.99
CA PHE A 737 -3.08 -37.03 12.01
C PHE A 737 -4.16 -37.99 12.59
N ARG A 738 -4.05 -38.39 13.87
CA ARG A 738 -5.11 -39.11 14.62
C ARG A 738 -6.00 -38.20 15.48
N LYS A 739 -5.69 -36.90 15.60
CA LYS A 739 -6.61 -35.89 16.15
C LYS A 739 -7.45 -35.34 15.01
N ARG A 740 -8.77 -35.31 15.22
CA ARG A 740 -9.74 -34.74 14.27
C ARG A 740 -9.41 -33.26 14.04
N ILE A 741 -9.19 -32.89 12.78
CA ILE A 741 -9.05 -31.49 12.38
C ILE A 741 -10.43 -30.84 12.50
N GLN A 742 -10.58 -29.81 13.34
CA GLN A 742 -11.76 -28.95 13.29
C GLN A 742 -11.65 -28.07 12.05
N VAL A 743 -12.61 -28.22 11.13
CA VAL A 743 -12.73 -27.41 9.92
C VAL A 743 -14.01 -26.58 10.06
N ASN A 744 -13.94 -25.30 9.74
CA ASN A 744 -15.10 -24.42 9.76
C ASN A 744 -15.95 -24.69 8.50
N SER A 745 -17.20 -25.11 8.69
CA SER A 745 -18.20 -25.21 7.62
C SER A 745 -18.89 -23.86 7.35
N ILE A 746 -19.41 -23.69 6.13
CA ILE A 746 -20.38 -22.64 5.76
C ILE A 746 -21.59 -23.34 5.12
N SER A 747 -22.80 -22.81 5.25
CA SER A 747 -23.98 -23.51 4.72
C SER A 747 -23.99 -23.50 3.18
N ILE A 748 -24.70 -24.46 2.57
CA ILE A 748 -24.92 -24.46 1.12
C ILE A 748 -25.64 -23.19 0.65
N SER A 749 -26.56 -22.64 1.45
CA SER A 749 -27.19 -21.35 1.17
C SER A 749 -26.19 -20.18 1.17
N ASP A 750 -25.25 -20.16 2.11
CA ASP A 750 -24.19 -19.13 2.13
C ASP A 750 -23.28 -19.29 0.91
N PHE A 751 -22.88 -20.53 0.59
CA PHE A 751 -22.07 -20.87 -0.57
C PHE A 751 -22.73 -20.45 -1.88
N ASP A 752 -23.98 -20.88 -2.14
CA ASP A 752 -24.73 -20.56 -3.37
C ASP A 752 -25.05 -19.05 -3.47
N SER A 753 -25.08 -18.31 -2.34
CA SER A 753 -25.27 -16.85 -2.33
C SER A 753 -23.98 -16.04 -2.52
N GLY A 754 -22.84 -16.57 -2.08
CA GLY A 754 -21.53 -15.92 -2.10
C GLY A 754 -20.63 -16.32 -3.26
N HIS A 755 -20.94 -17.42 -3.96
CA HIS A 755 -20.07 -18.01 -4.98
C HIS A 755 -20.84 -18.47 -6.23
N THR A 756 -20.43 -17.96 -7.39
CA THR A 756 -20.83 -18.49 -8.70
C THR A 756 -20.02 -19.76 -9.00
N VAL A 757 -20.69 -20.85 -9.38
CA VAL A 757 -20.06 -22.13 -9.75
C VAL A 757 -19.88 -22.22 -11.27
N ASP A 758 -18.64 -22.37 -11.72
CA ASP A 758 -18.28 -22.48 -13.15
C ASP A 758 -18.32 -23.94 -13.63
N ALA A 759 -17.95 -24.89 -12.77
CA ALA A 759 -17.96 -26.32 -13.07
C ALA A 759 -18.23 -27.14 -11.80
N ALA A 760 -18.95 -28.25 -11.94
CA ALA A 760 -19.21 -29.15 -10.81
C ALA A 760 -19.36 -30.61 -11.27
N ALA A 761 -18.87 -31.55 -10.48
CA ALA A 761 -18.92 -32.99 -10.74
C ALA A 761 -19.14 -33.81 -9.45
N PRO A 762 -20.07 -34.79 -9.41
CA PRO A 762 -20.25 -35.67 -8.27
C PRO A 762 -19.08 -36.67 -8.14
N LEU A 763 -18.72 -37.04 -6.90
CA LEU A 763 -17.71 -38.08 -6.66
C LEU A 763 -18.24 -39.46 -7.11
N SER A 764 -17.43 -40.23 -7.83
CA SER A 764 -17.85 -41.50 -8.43
C SER A 764 -18.26 -42.60 -7.43
N ARG A 765 -17.72 -42.57 -6.20
CA ARG A 765 -18.11 -43.50 -5.12
C ARG A 765 -19.24 -42.96 -4.24
N GLU A 766 -19.31 -41.65 -4.08
CA GLU A 766 -20.22 -40.96 -3.15
C GLU A 766 -20.91 -39.81 -3.89
N PRO A 767 -21.84 -40.12 -4.83
CA PRO A 767 -22.38 -39.14 -5.78
C PRO A 767 -23.18 -37.99 -5.15
N GLN A 768 -23.51 -38.10 -3.87
CA GLN A 768 -24.08 -37.04 -3.04
C GLN A 768 -23.08 -35.91 -2.71
N ILE A 769 -21.77 -36.18 -2.80
CA ILE A 769 -20.70 -35.19 -2.67
C ILE A 769 -20.34 -34.66 -4.05
N THR A 770 -20.43 -33.35 -4.24
CA THR A 770 -20.12 -32.67 -5.50
C THR A 770 -18.87 -31.80 -5.37
N VAL A 771 -17.83 -32.08 -6.16
CA VAL A 771 -16.71 -31.16 -6.36
C VAL A 771 -17.23 -29.95 -7.15
N ALA A 772 -16.94 -28.72 -6.71
CA ALA A 772 -17.34 -27.50 -7.40
C ALA A 772 -16.15 -26.52 -7.55
N VAL A 773 -15.93 -26.00 -8.75
CA VAL A 773 -15.02 -24.89 -9.04
C VAL A 773 -15.85 -23.63 -9.17
N THR A 774 -15.44 -22.58 -8.46
CA THR A 774 -16.11 -21.26 -8.48
C THR A 774 -15.41 -20.30 -9.45
N SER A 775 -16.11 -19.25 -9.92
CA SER A 775 -15.53 -18.23 -10.81
C SER A 775 -14.37 -17.44 -10.21
N ALA A 776 -14.16 -17.55 -8.90
CA ALA A 776 -13.00 -17.03 -8.17
C ALA A 776 -11.80 -18.02 -8.15
N GLY A 777 -11.87 -19.13 -8.87
CA GLY A 777 -10.82 -20.16 -8.94
C GLY A 777 -10.80 -21.17 -7.78
N ASN A 778 -11.61 -20.96 -6.73
CA ASN A 778 -11.62 -21.84 -5.56
C ASN A 778 -12.30 -23.18 -5.86
N LEU A 779 -11.67 -24.27 -5.43
CA LEU A 779 -12.19 -25.65 -5.46
C LEU A 779 -12.85 -26.01 -4.12
N TRP A 780 -14.08 -26.53 -4.19
CA TRP A 780 -14.92 -26.91 -3.06
C TRP A 780 -15.47 -28.34 -3.17
N LEU A 781 -15.94 -28.88 -2.05
CA LEU A 781 -16.66 -30.16 -1.94
C LEU A 781 -18.00 -29.90 -1.26
N LEU A 782 -19.12 -30.21 -1.91
CA LEU A 782 -20.46 -29.88 -1.44
C LEU A 782 -21.23 -31.19 -1.15
N ASN A 783 -21.58 -31.49 0.11
CA ASN A 783 -22.56 -32.55 0.38
C ASN A 783 -23.96 -32.00 0.12
N ARG A 784 -24.58 -32.35 -1.01
CA ARG A 784 -25.88 -31.81 -1.43
C ARG A 784 -27.09 -32.59 -0.88
N THR A 785 -26.89 -33.55 0.03
CA THR A 785 -27.97 -34.40 0.57
C THR A 785 -28.08 -34.27 2.08
N SER A 786 -29.31 -34.24 2.61
CA SER A 786 -29.65 -34.13 4.05
C SER A 786 -29.21 -35.30 4.94
N ASN A 787 -28.25 -36.11 4.50
CA ASN A 787 -27.76 -37.29 5.20
C ASN A 787 -26.29 -37.07 5.56
N HIS A 788 -25.91 -37.55 6.74
CA HIS A 788 -24.51 -37.73 7.10
C HIS A 788 -23.82 -38.64 6.09
N VAL A 789 -22.64 -38.24 5.61
CA VAL A 789 -21.82 -39.01 4.68
C VAL A 789 -20.49 -39.31 5.35
N ASP A 790 -20.35 -40.54 5.86
CA ASP A 790 -19.08 -41.07 6.32
C ASP A 790 -18.21 -41.39 5.10
N LEU A 791 -17.25 -40.51 4.80
CA LEU A 791 -16.25 -40.77 3.77
C LEU A 791 -15.26 -41.80 4.32
N GLY A 792 -15.62 -43.07 4.15
CA GLY A 792 -14.76 -44.20 4.52
C GLY A 792 -13.44 -44.18 3.76
N HIS A 793 -12.43 -44.83 4.34
CA HIS A 793 -11.04 -44.91 3.86
C HIS A 793 -10.92 -45.03 2.32
N GLY A 794 -10.75 -43.88 1.66
CA GLY A 794 -11.02 -43.74 0.23
C GLY A 794 -10.29 -42.57 -0.41
N GLU A 795 -10.20 -42.62 -1.75
CA GLU A 795 -9.46 -41.66 -2.55
C GLU A 795 -10.29 -40.43 -2.86
N LEU A 796 -10.00 -39.33 -2.18
CA LEU A 796 -10.46 -38.00 -2.57
C LEU A 796 -9.42 -37.43 -3.54
N PHE A 797 -9.78 -37.18 -4.80
CA PHE A 797 -8.85 -36.77 -5.87
C PHE A 797 -7.63 -37.71 -6.06
N GLY A 798 -7.75 -39.00 -5.72
CA GLY A 798 -6.63 -39.96 -5.74
C GLY A 798 -5.81 -40.03 -4.43
N PHE A 799 -6.18 -39.28 -3.39
CA PHE A 799 -5.51 -39.31 -2.09
C PHE A 799 -6.31 -40.11 -1.04
N ASN A 800 -5.72 -41.17 -0.48
CA ASN A 800 -6.29 -41.88 0.65
C ASN A 800 -6.17 -41.03 1.93
N THR A 801 -7.29 -40.45 2.37
CA THR A 801 -7.34 -39.41 3.43
C THR A 801 -7.67 -39.92 4.84
N GLY A 802 -7.90 -41.23 5.00
CA GLY A 802 -8.42 -41.80 6.25
C GLY A 802 -9.95 -41.94 6.22
N SER A 803 -10.55 -42.29 7.36
CA SER A 803 -12.00 -42.22 7.56
C SER A 803 -12.37 -40.83 8.09
N TYR A 804 -13.37 -40.18 7.48
CA TYR A 804 -13.85 -38.86 7.89
C TYR A 804 -15.32 -38.92 8.34
N VAL A 805 -15.51 -38.65 9.63
CA VAL A 805 -16.84 -38.56 10.27
C VAL A 805 -17.10 -37.09 10.60
N GLU A 806 -18.08 -36.49 9.92
CA GLU A 806 -18.66 -35.19 10.29
C GLU A 806 -19.28 -35.28 11.70
N ILE A 807 -19.04 -34.27 12.54
CA ILE A 807 -19.58 -34.18 13.91
C ILE A 807 -20.16 -32.77 14.07
N PRO A 808 -21.50 -32.63 14.20
CA PRO A 808 -22.09 -31.33 14.43
C PRO A 808 -21.67 -30.77 15.80
N SER A 809 -21.48 -29.46 15.88
CA SER A 809 -21.32 -28.78 17.17
C SER A 809 -22.67 -28.71 17.89
N ASP A 810 -22.65 -28.93 19.21
CA ASP A 810 -23.82 -29.41 19.95
C ASP A 810 -25.03 -28.45 20.01
N THR A 811 -26.22 -29.04 19.83
CA THR A 811 -27.51 -28.65 20.41
C THR A 811 -28.11 -27.27 20.05
N VAL A 812 -29.02 -27.22 19.08
CA VAL A 812 -30.50 -27.34 19.27
C VAL A 812 -31.16 -27.40 17.88
N ALA A 813 -32.28 -28.12 17.75
CA ALA A 813 -32.86 -28.47 16.45
C ALA A 813 -33.44 -27.30 15.65
N THR A 814 -32.89 -27.06 14.45
CA THR A 814 -33.59 -27.29 13.17
C THR A 814 -32.57 -27.57 12.06
N VAL A 815 -32.92 -28.45 11.12
CA VAL A 815 -32.07 -29.01 10.06
C VAL A 815 -31.45 -27.92 9.14
N THR A 816 -30.12 -27.80 9.15
CA THR A 816 -29.28 -27.41 8.00
C THR A 816 -27.84 -27.83 8.27
N ASP A 817 -27.35 -28.84 7.55
CA ASP A 817 -25.99 -29.37 7.64
C ASP A 817 -25.10 -28.90 6.46
N PHE A 818 -23.85 -29.38 6.47
CA PHE A 818 -22.90 -29.55 5.35
C PHE A 818 -21.73 -28.57 5.17
N LEU A 819 -20.56 -29.18 5.00
CA LEU A 819 -19.23 -28.62 4.77
C LEU A 819 -18.99 -28.21 3.31
N PRO A 820 -18.17 -27.16 3.10
CA PRO A 820 -17.34 -27.11 1.91
C PRO A 820 -15.89 -26.61 2.12
N TRP A 821 -14.93 -27.21 1.39
CA TRP A 821 -13.47 -26.95 1.46
C TRP A 821 -13.03 -25.81 0.53
N CYS A 822 -11.88 -25.17 0.77
CA CYS A 822 -11.33 -24.14 -0.12
C CYS A 822 -9.81 -24.32 -0.32
N LEU A 823 -9.38 -24.65 -1.55
CA LEU A 823 -7.97 -24.56 -1.97
C LEU A 823 -7.74 -23.16 -2.58
N ARG A 824 -6.94 -22.32 -1.92
CA ARG A 824 -6.90 -20.87 -2.19
C ARG A 824 -5.96 -20.43 -3.31
N ASP A 825 -4.83 -21.12 -3.48
CA ASP A 825 -3.81 -20.74 -4.46
C ASP A 825 -2.91 -21.93 -4.88
N ASP A 826 -1.97 -21.65 -5.77
CA ASP A 826 -0.96 -22.59 -6.28
C ASP A 826 0.10 -22.98 -5.23
N ARG A 827 0.15 -22.29 -4.09
CA ARG A 827 1.04 -22.58 -2.95
C ARG A 827 0.45 -23.61 -2.00
N THR A 828 -0.82 -23.99 -2.19
CA THR A 828 -1.48 -25.10 -1.49
C THR A 828 -0.55 -26.32 -1.43
N LEU A 829 -0.17 -26.72 -0.22
CA LEU A 829 0.71 -27.86 -0.01
C LEU A 829 -0.06 -29.18 -0.19
N VAL A 830 0.42 -30.02 -1.10
CA VAL A 830 -0.13 -31.33 -1.43
C VAL A 830 0.91 -32.43 -1.19
N ALA A 831 0.45 -33.62 -0.80
CA ALA A 831 1.33 -34.78 -0.61
C ALA A 831 1.51 -35.52 -1.96
N PHE A 832 2.56 -35.18 -2.69
CA PHE A 832 2.92 -35.83 -3.95
C PHE A 832 3.56 -37.20 -3.68
N CYS A 833 3.06 -38.24 -4.36
CA CYS A 833 3.58 -39.60 -4.24
C CYS A 833 4.58 -39.88 -5.37
N LYS A 834 5.88 -39.84 -5.05
CA LYS A 834 6.96 -40.18 -5.97
C LYS A 834 7.42 -41.61 -5.70
N GLY A 835 6.83 -42.56 -6.42
CA GLY A 835 7.01 -43.99 -6.11
C GLY A 835 6.47 -44.33 -4.73
N ASP A 836 7.23 -45.07 -3.93
CA ASP A 836 6.87 -45.45 -2.56
C ASP A 836 7.07 -44.32 -1.53
N THR A 837 7.62 -43.17 -1.95
CA THR A 837 7.86 -42.01 -1.07
C THR A 837 6.81 -40.92 -1.26
N LYS A 838 6.36 -40.32 -0.14
CA LYS A 838 5.47 -39.16 -0.13
C LYS A 838 6.27 -37.90 0.23
N GLU A 839 6.22 -36.89 -0.62
CA GLU A 839 6.83 -35.59 -0.41
C GLU A 839 5.75 -34.50 -0.35
N VAL A 840 5.86 -33.57 0.60
CA VAL A 840 4.95 -32.41 0.70
C VAL A 840 5.53 -31.30 -0.16
N VAL A 841 4.79 -30.92 -1.19
CA VAL A 841 5.20 -29.95 -2.22
C VAL A 841 4.03 -29.02 -2.51
N SER A 842 4.29 -27.84 -3.07
CA SER A 842 3.21 -26.96 -3.54
C SER A 842 2.48 -27.56 -4.75
N LEU A 843 1.20 -27.19 -4.93
CA LEU A 843 0.44 -27.55 -6.13
C LEU A 843 1.13 -27.03 -7.40
N ALA A 844 1.75 -25.85 -7.34
CA ALA A 844 2.63 -25.29 -8.37
C ALA A 844 3.82 -26.21 -8.70
N GLU A 845 4.50 -26.75 -7.68
CA GLU A 845 5.61 -27.70 -7.89
C GLU A 845 5.12 -29.02 -8.52
N VAL A 846 3.97 -29.56 -8.12
CA VAL A 846 3.38 -30.75 -8.77
C VAL A 846 3.14 -30.48 -10.26
N MET A 847 2.54 -29.35 -10.60
CA MET A 847 2.31 -28.97 -12.00
C MET A 847 3.63 -28.78 -12.76
N CYS A 848 4.61 -28.08 -12.18
CA CYS A 848 5.94 -27.93 -12.75
C CYS A 848 6.66 -29.28 -12.94
N MET A 849 6.52 -30.23 -12.00
CA MET A 849 7.08 -31.57 -12.09
C MET A 849 6.43 -32.40 -13.19
N ILE A 850 5.10 -32.33 -13.34
CA ILE A 850 4.37 -32.99 -14.43
C ILE A 850 4.81 -32.43 -15.79
N THR A 851 4.87 -31.10 -15.94
CA THR A 851 5.39 -30.44 -17.15
C THR A 851 6.84 -30.86 -17.45
N ARG A 852 7.70 -30.95 -16.43
CA ARG A 852 9.11 -31.29 -16.57
C ARG A 852 9.36 -32.77 -16.90
N GLU A 853 8.68 -33.70 -16.24
CA GLU A 853 8.88 -35.14 -16.42
C GLU A 853 8.13 -35.69 -17.64
N ARG A 854 7.03 -35.05 -18.07
CA ARG A 854 6.19 -35.56 -19.18
C ARG A 854 6.14 -34.67 -20.41
N GLY A 855 6.82 -33.51 -20.40
CA GLY A 855 6.85 -32.57 -21.53
C GLY A 855 5.51 -31.90 -21.82
N ILE A 856 4.59 -31.88 -20.86
CA ILE A 856 3.23 -31.36 -21.00
C ILE A 856 3.27 -29.83 -20.82
N THR A 857 3.15 -29.09 -21.93
CA THR A 857 3.17 -27.61 -21.94
C THR A 857 1.85 -26.95 -21.54
N GLU A 858 0.77 -27.72 -21.46
CA GLU A 858 -0.57 -27.24 -21.07
C GLU A 858 -1.25 -28.34 -20.26
N CYS A 859 -1.50 -28.09 -18.97
CA CYS A 859 -2.17 -29.05 -18.09
C CYS A 859 -3.62 -28.61 -17.88
N ARG A 860 -4.56 -29.42 -18.36
CA ARG A 860 -6.01 -29.18 -18.22
C ARG A 860 -6.59 -30.35 -17.45
N VAL A 861 -7.10 -30.10 -16.24
CA VAL A 861 -7.81 -31.12 -15.46
C VAL A 861 -9.19 -31.32 -16.09
N ILE A 862 -9.31 -32.38 -16.90
CA ILE A 862 -10.56 -32.82 -17.51
C ILE A 862 -10.85 -34.21 -16.98
N ASP A 863 -12.12 -34.46 -16.64
CA ASP A 863 -12.59 -35.76 -16.18
C ASP A 863 -12.44 -36.81 -17.30
N HIS A 864 -11.83 -37.95 -16.97
CA HIS A 864 -11.58 -39.02 -17.92
C HIS A 864 -11.93 -40.39 -17.32
N GLU A 865 -13.04 -40.94 -17.78
CA GLU A 865 -13.39 -42.34 -17.54
C GLU A 865 -12.31 -43.26 -18.10
N LEU A 866 -11.73 -44.10 -17.22
CA LEU A 866 -10.93 -45.24 -17.63
C LEU A 866 -11.84 -46.45 -17.85
N GLU A 867 -12.20 -46.71 -19.11
CA GLU A 867 -12.98 -47.90 -19.48
C GLU A 867 -12.27 -49.23 -19.12
N ASN A 868 -13.08 -50.26 -18.95
CA ASN A 868 -12.76 -51.43 -18.13
C ASN A 868 -11.74 -52.41 -18.72
N LYS A 869 -10.95 -53.00 -17.82
CA LYS A 869 -10.34 -54.33 -18.04
C LYS A 869 -11.43 -55.40 -18.15
N ILE A 870 -11.76 -55.83 -19.37
CA ILE A 870 -12.49 -57.08 -19.59
C ILE A 870 -11.50 -58.24 -19.72
N LYS A 871 -11.73 -59.35 -19.00
CA LYS A 871 -10.90 -60.56 -19.07
C LYS A 871 -11.73 -61.82 -19.32
N ALA A 872 -11.27 -62.60 -20.30
CA ALA A 872 -11.47 -64.05 -20.52
C ALA A 872 -12.83 -64.59 -21.05
N ARG A 873 -12.75 -65.29 -22.20
CA ARG A 873 -12.76 -66.78 -22.24
C ARG A 873 -12.26 -67.33 -23.59
N LYS A 874 -11.86 -68.61 -23.61
CA LYS A 874 -11.50 -69.38 -24.83
C LYS A 874 -12.75 -70.02 -25.47
N SER A 875 -12.77 -70.15 -26.79
CA SER A 875 -13.40 -71.28 -27.50
C SER A 875 -12.86 -71.38 -28.93
N ASN A 876 -12.43 -72.60 -29.31
CA ASN A 876 -11.84 -73.02 -30.59
C ASN A 876 -10.53 -72.31 -30.96
#